data_AF-A0A261Y3I4-F1
#
_entry.id   AF-A0A261Y3I4-F1
#
_cell.length_a   1.000
_cell.length_b   1.000
_cell.length_c   1.000
_cell.angle_alpha   90.00
_cell.angle_beta   90.00
_cell.angle_gamma   90.00
#
_symmetry.space_group_name_H-M   'P 1'
#
loop_
_entity.id
_entity.type
_entity.pdbx_description
1 polymer ?
#
loop_
_entity_poly.entity_id
_entity_poly.type
_entity_poly.pdbx_seq_one_letter_code
_entity_poly.pdbx_strand_id
1 'polypeptide(L)'
;MSLPTNNLRDILRKLVSHPDAFRPADAHVALNEIMNGTATPAQTAAFLVACSLQHKNAHPEILAAFGKVMREHALKIVFEPELAAQVTDIVGTGGDGHNTFNVSTTAAIVAAGAGVKMAKHGNRASSSSSGSADILEACGCKLINVTPEFVPKYLSQHNFCFLFAQMYHPSMKNVASVRKEVGIPTVFNILGPLSNPAKPRRCVVGVHSHHIGEVMVNALKLTGVQRAMVVCGTEGLDEISCAGETHVWDLKEDGTISYYTVHPARDFGLMTHPLSTVIGGEPAQNVVTLQKVLANELPDNDPILDYVLLNTAAVLVVAGKASDFRQGVSLARDSIRQGKAKEALENFTRMSEMTVPFLAGTTHSLRTENEVLSLHIRDREAMLRSAKTDIDVRLKTSLQVLTDWVHHCKDLVLKEDGKETSGVETDDPMSGGVLQSLDHLETMMAQVFSTSWIAKQEPESPIASDSNASTSQPGLFEHVSDSRDQVQVSKPCPFARYGLTLTLEYLANGRATRYMPTTKSYAILNTSRQISTDASECTYETIELLEYLQFAKETAIDAGKIIKQALDNRYSGKAEAFVLEKYDNPADLVTETDQAVEKFIKHAIETRYPAHKFIGEETFAAGAKTEYTSDPTWIVDPVDGTTNFVHGFPYVAVSIGLTVNKVPVVGVVYNPLLNELYTAAKGHGAFLNESVRLPLCHPHPSLPLKSLSDCLIATEMGADRRSEILSAKIDAIHNFSSQPGQEGKRSYVSQAKAGGAHSVRSTGSAALNMCCVAKGIIDVYWEIGCWEWDVVAAMVIVQEAGGLCLHGTRPSFDPVNIFGRKYLIIRAAKPEEQRHIAESMWDLVTDIPAPRDDVPGGFTN
;
A
#
# COMPACT_ATOMS: atom_id res chain seq x y z
N MET A 1 -41.85 -20.62 -33.28
CA MET A 1 -42.00 -20.42 -31.82
C MET A 1 -40.67 -19.93 -31.29
N SER A 2 -40.57 -18.64 -30.97
CA SER A 2 -39.39 -18.07 -30.31
C SER A 2 -39.29 -18.61 -28.89
N LEU A 3 -38.10 -19.06 -28.49
CA LEU A 3 -37.81 -19.37 -27.09
C LEU A 3 -38.16 -18.14 -26.24
N PRO A 4 -38.94 -18.27 -25.16
CA PRO A 4 -39.26 -17.13 -24.30
C PRO A 4 -37.96 -16.60 -23.71
N THR A 5 -37.62 -15.36 -24.05
CA THR A 5 -36.55 -14.61 -23.39
C THR A 5 -37.03 -14.30 -21.97
N ASN A 6 -36.77 -15.21 -21.03
CA ASN A 6 -37.06 -15.01 -19.61
C ASN A 6 -36.17 -13.88 -19.07
N ASN A 7 -36.59 -12.63 -19.21
CA ASN A 7 -35.94 -11.51 -18.52
C ASN A 7 -36.38 -11.48 -17.05
N LEU A 8 -35.63 -10.82 -16.17
CA LEU A 8 -35.95 -10.71 -14.74
C LEU A 8 -37.35 -10.14 -14.46
N ARG A 9 -37.87 -9.28 -15.34
CA ARG A 9 -39.23 -8.72 -15.19
C ARG A 9 -40.31 -9.78 -15.30
N ASP A 10 -40.19 -10.70 -16.24
CA ASP A 10 -41.14 -11.80 -16.41
C ASP A 10 -41.01 -12.83 -15.28
N ILE A 11 -39.79 -13.07 -14.79
CA ILE A 11 -39.54 -13.92 -13.62
C ILE A 11 -40.14 -13.30 -12.35
N LEU A 12 -39.98 -11.99 -12.15
CA LEU A 12 -40.61 -11.26 -11.05
C LEU A 12 -42.14 -11.38 -11.10
N ARG A 13 -42.74 -11.20 -12.29
CA ARG A 13 -44.19 -11.38 -12.47
C ARG A 13 -44.61 -12.81 -12.11
N LYS A 14 -43.86 -13.82 -12.56
CA LYS A 14 -44.11 -15.22 -12.21
C LYS A 14 -44.01 -15.43 -10.70
N LEU A 15 -42.94 -14.95 -10.05
CA LEU A 15 -42.70 -15.12 -8.62
C LEU A 15 -43.80 -14.49 -7.77
N VAL A 16 -44.36 -13.36 -8.18
CA VAL A 16 -45.44 -12.66 -7.46
C VAL A 16 -46.82 -13.26 -7.76
N SER A 17 -47.15 -13.51 -9.03
CA SER A 17 -48.51 -13.92 -9.42
C SER A 17 -48.74 -15.43 -9.38
N HIS A 18 -47.69 -16.23 -9.57
CA HIS A 18 -47.76 -17.69 -9.62
C HIS A 18 -46.54 -18.30 -8.92
N PRO A 19 -46.35 -18.06 -7.61
CA PRO A 19 -45.15 -18.48 -6.88
C PRO A 19 -44.88 -19.98 -6.98
N ASP A 20 -45.92 -20.82 -7.08
CA ASP A 20 -45.80 -22.28 -7.23
C ASP A 20 -45.30 -22.72 -8.61
N ALA A 21 -45.25 -21.82 -9.59
CA ALA A 21 -44.70 -22.07 -10.92
C ALA A 21 -43.20 -21.69 -11.02
N PHE A 22 -42.63 -21.06 -10.00
CA PHE A 22 -41.21 -20.72 -9.95
C PHE A 22 -40.35 -21.99 -9.84
N ARG A 23 -39.36 -22.14 -10.72
CA ARG A 23 -38.51 -23.33 -10.81
C ARG A 23 -37.02 -22.97 -10.67
N PRO A 24 -36.13 -23.95 -10.43
CA PRO A 24 -34.68 -23.72 -10.38
C PRO A 24 -34.11 -22.96 -11.58
N ALA A 25 -34.65 -23.18 -12.78
CA ALA A 25 -34.24 -22.46 -13.98
C ALA A 25 -34.56 -20.95 -13.90
N ASP A 26 -35.71 -20.58 -13.32
CA ASP A 26 -36.08 -19.18 -13.11
C ASP A 26 -35.14 -18.52 -12.09
N ALA A 27 -34.83 -19.22 -10.99
CA ALA A 27 -33.87 -18.78 -9.97
C ALA A 27 -32.48 -18.53 -10.55
N HIS A 28 -32.02 -19.45 -11.39
CA HIS A 28 -30.73 -19.33 -12.07
C HIS A 28 -30.68 -18.10 -12.98
N VAL A 29 -31.68 -17.92 -13.86
CA VAL A 29 -31.72 -16.77 -14.78
C VAL A 29 -31.81 -15.45 -14.02
N ALA A 30 -32.69 -15.35 -13.03
CA ALA A 30 -32.87 -14.12 -12.26
C ALA A 30 -31.60 -13.73 -11.49
N LEU A 31 -30.98 -14.67 -10.77
CA LEU A 31 -29.75 -14.36 -10.05
C LEU A 31 -28.59 -14.08 -11.02
N ASN A 32 -28.53 -14.75 -12.17
CA ASN A 32 -27.51 -14.47 -13.18
C ASN A 32 -27.63 -13.04 -13.74
N GLU A 33 -28.84 -12.53 -14.01
CA GLU A 33 -29.05 -11.13 -14.42
C GLU A 33 -28.62 -10.13 -13.34
N ILE A 34 -28.90 -10.42 -12.07
CA ILE A 34 -28.46 -9.61 -10.92
C ILE A 34 -26.93 -9.62 -10.82
N MET A 35 -26.31 -10.79 -10.89
CA MET A 35 -24.86 -10.94 -10.77
C MET A 35 -24.11 -10.35 -11.96
N ASN A 36 -24.71 -10.27 -13.15
CA ASN A 36 -24.16 -9.54 -14.30
C ASN A 36 -24.31 -8.01 -14.21
N GLY A 37 -25.06 -7.49 -13.23
CA GLY A 37 -25.32 -6.04 -13.11
C GLY A 37 -26.31 -5.49 -14.14
N THR A 38 -27.10 -6.38 -14.77
CA THR A 38 -28.13 -5.99 -15.75
C THR A 38 -29.48 -5.62 -15.11
N ALA A 39 -29.70 -6.06 -13.87
CA ALA A 39 -30.88 -5.73 -13.08
C ALA A 39 -30.74 -4.36 -12.41
N THR A 40 -31.82 -3.57 -12.40
CA THR A 40 -31.83 -2.30 -11.65
C THR A 40 -31.89 -2.57 -10.13
N PRO A 41 -31.44 -1.62 -9.28
CA PRO A 41 -31.56 -1.75 -7.83
C PRO A 41 -32.97 -2.09 -7.35
N ALA A 42 -33.99 -1.47 -7.96
CA ALA A 42 -35.40 -1.74 -7.67
C ALA A 42 -35.83 -3.16 -8.03
N GLN A 43 -35.39 -3.68 -9.18
CA GLN A 43 -35.68 -5.07 -9.58
C GLN A 43 -35.00 -6.07 -8.67
N THR A 44 -33.74 -5.81 -8.31
CA THR A 44 -32.98 -6.64 -7.36
C THR A 44 -33.65 -6.67 -6.00
N ALA A 45 -34.01 -5.51 -5.43
CA ALA A 45 -34.71 -5.42 -4.15
C ALA A 45 -36.04 -6.18 -4.19
N ALA A 46 -36.86 -5.94 -5.22
CA ALA A 46 -38.14 -6.62 -5.40
C ALA A 46 -37.98 -8.14 -5.48
N PHE A 47 -36.96 -8.63 -6.19
CA PHE A 47 -36.70 -10.05 -6.34
C PHE A 47 -36.32 -10.71 -5.02
N LEU A 48 -35.41 -10.09 -4.27
CA LEU A 48 -34.94 -10.64 -2.99
C LEU A 48 -36.05 -10.67 -1.95
N VAL A 49 -36.83 -9.60 -1.83
CA VAL A 49 -37.97 -9.53 -0.92
C VAL A 49 -39.04 -10.53 -1.32
N ALA A 50 -39.37 -10.63 -2.62
CA ALA A 50 -40.35 -11.61 -3.10
C ALA A 50 -39.89 -13.05 -2.84
N CYS A 51 -38.60 -13.37 -3.01
CA CYS A 51 -38.07 -14.70 -2.68
C CYS A 51 -38.24 -15.03 -1.19
N SER A 52 -37.94 -14.08 -0.30
CA SER A 52 -38.11 -14.26 1.15
C SER A 52 -39.58 -14.45 1.54
N LEU A 53 -40.48 -13.61 1.02
CA LEU A 53 -41.92 -13.68 1.32
C LEU A 53 -42.58 -14.95 0.78
N GLN A 54 -42.10 -15.45 -0.36
CA GLN A 54 -42.61 -16.69 -0.98
C GLN A 54 -41.85 -17.94 -0.51
N HIS A 55 -41.07 -17.82 0.57
CA HIS A 55 -40.29 -18.90 1.19
C HIS A 55 -39.41 -19.69 0.21
N LYS A 56 -38.88 -19.04 -0.83
CA LYS A 56 -38.05 -19.71 -1.86
C LYS A 56 -36.72 -20.21 -1.31
N ASN A 57 -36.29 -19.68 -0.17
CA ASN A 57 -35.16 -20.16 0.62
C ASN A 57 -35.41 -21.52 1.31
N ALA A 58 -36.66 -21.98 1.43
CA ALA A 58 -37.00 -23.30 1.99
C ALA A 58 -36.92 -24.45 0.97
N HIS A 59 -36.64 -24.14 -0.31
CA HIS A 59 -36.59 -25.11 -1.40
C HIS A 59 -35.13 -25.48 -1.74
N PRO A 60 -34.67 -26.71 -1.47
CA PRO A 60 -33.28 -27.11 -1.71
C PRO A 60 -32.82 -26.92 -3.15
N GLU A 61 -33.70 -27.22 -4.12
CA GLU A 61 -33.43 -27.10 -5.56
C GLU A 61 -33.25 -25.65 -6.01
N ILE A 62 -33.96 -24.71 -5.39
CA ILE A 62 -33.82 -23.27 -5.65
C ILE A 62 -32.51 -22.77 -5.04
N LEU A 63 -32.24 -23.14 -3.79
CA LEU A 63 -31.02 -22.73 -3.09
C LEU A 63 -29.76 -23.28 -3.80
N ALA A 64 -29.81 -24.52 -4.27
CA ALA A 64 -28.76 -25.12 -5.10
C ALA A 64 -28.56 -24.38 -6.43
N ALA A 65 -29.63 -23.93 -7.08
CA ALA A 65 -29.54 -23.13 -8.31
C ALA A 65 -28.86 -21.79 -8.06
N PHE A 66 -29.21 -21.09 -6.98
CA PHE A 66 -28.55 -19.85 -6.59
C PHE A 66 -27.07 -20.06 -6.24
N GLY A 67 -26.74 -21.13 -5.50
CA GLY A 67 -25.35 -21.49 -5.19
C GLY A 67 -24.52 -21.77 -6.45
N LYS A 68 -25.11 -22.42 -7.47
CA LYS A 68 -24.46 -22.64 -8.78
C LYS A 68 -24.14 -21.32 -9.48
N VAL A 69 -25.09 -20.39 -9.55
CA VAL A 69 -24.85 -19.05 -10.13
C VAL A 69 -23.75 -18.31 -9.36
N MET A 70 -23.76 -18.36 -8.03
CA MET A 70 -22.72 -17.73 -7.21
C MET A 70 -21.32 -18.28 -7.55
N ARG A 71 -21.18 -19.60 -7.73
CA ARG A 71 -19.93 -20.24 -8.16
C ARG A 71 -19.58 -19.95 -9.61
N GLU A 72 -20.56 -19.77 -10.48
CA GLU A 72 -20.37 -19.41 -11.89
C GLU A 72 -19.80 -17.99 -12.05
N HIS A 73 -20.20 -17.07 -11.19
CA HIS A 73 -19.67 -15.71 -11.13
C HIS A 73 -18.43 -15.54 -10.26
N ALA A 74 -18.02 -16.59 -9.54
CA ALA A 74 -16.81 -16.57 -8.75
C ALA A 74 -15.55 -16.73 -9.63
N LEU A 75 -14.43 -16.19 -9.14
CA LEU A 75 -13.11 -16.48 -9.72
C LEU A 75 -12.84 -17.99 -9.71
N LYS A 76 -12.31 -18.52 -10.81
CA LYS A 76 -12.20 -19.97 -11.02
C LYS A 76 -10.91 -20.53 -10.46
N ILE A 77 -11.04 -21.50 -9.57
CA ILE A 77 -9.93 -22.32 -9.10
C ILE A 77 -9.98 -23.66 -9.83
N VAL A 78 -8.88 -24.04 -10.46
CA VAL A 78 -8.77 -25.31 -11.20
C VAL A 78 -7.86 -26.24 -10.42
N PHE A 79 -8.44 -27.30 -9.85
CA PHE A 79 -7.69 -28.34 -9.15
C PHE A 79 -7.49 -29.57 -10.02
N GLU A 80 -6.35 -30.24 -9.85
CA GLU A 80 -6.19 -31.61 -10.30
C GLU A 80 -7.22 -32.54 -9.64
N PRO A 81 -7.74 -33.57 -10.33
CA PRO A 81 -8.84 -34.41 -9.83
C PRO A 81 -8.59 -35.02 -8.45
N GLU A 82 -7.36 -35.46 -8.17
CA GLU A 82 -6.98 -36.07 -6.88
C GLU A 82 -7.00 -35.06 -5.73
N LEU A 83 -6.53 -33.84 -5.97
CA LEU A 83 -6.55 -32.77 -4.97
C LEU A 83 -7.98 -32.27 -4.78
N ALA A 84 -8.73 -32.07 -5.87
CA ALA A 84 -10.14 -31.68 -5.85
C ALA A 84 -10.98 -32.64 -5.00
N ALA A 85 -10.66 -33.94 -5.04
CA ALA A 85 -11.35 -34.94 -4.26
C ALA A 85 -11.10 -34.80 -2.74
N GLN A 86 -10.04 -34.13 -2.30
CA GLN A 86 -9.65 -34.01 -0.88
C GLN A 86 -10.06 -32.68 -0.25
N VAL A 87 -10.38 -31.66 -1.06
CA VAL A 87 -10.71 -30.31 -0.57
C VAL A 87 -11.91 -30.35 0.37
N THR A 88 -11.70 -29.79 1.57
CA THR A 88 -12.67 -29.73 2.66
C THR A 88 -12.88 -28.28 3.11
N ASP A 89 -14.09 -27.96 3.56
CA ASP A 89 -14.45 -26.66 4.12
C ASP A 89 -15.20 -26.80 5.45
N ILE A 90 -15.11 -25.78 6.29
CA ILE A 90 -15.96 -25.60 7.48
C ILE A 90 -16.42 -24.15 7.52
N VAL A 91 -17.72 -23.93 7.47
CA VAL A 91 -18.30 -22.59 7.29
C VAL A 91 -19.71 -22.51 7.86
N GLY A 92 -20.04 -21.41 8.53
CA GLY A 92 -21.39 -21.12 9.00
C GLY A 92 -22.15 -20.21 8.04
N THR A 93 -23.49 -20.16 8.18
CA THR A 93 -24.30 -19.12 7.54
C THR A 93 -24.04 -17.74 8.15
N GLY A 94 -23.55 -17.68 9.39
CA GLY A 94 -23.46 -16.50 10.23
C GLY A 94 -24.84 -16.01 10.68
N GLY A 95 -24.84 -14.94 11.49
CA GLY A 95 -26.07 -14.27 11.92
C GLY A 95 -26.85 -14.98 13.03
N ASP A 96 -26.19 -15.85 13.78
CA ASP A 96 -26.76 -16.57 14.94
C ASP A 96 -26.99 -15.65 16.17
N GLY A 97 -26.32 -14.50 16.22
CA GLY A 97 -26.46 -13.50 17.29
C GLY A 97 -25.71 -13.82 18.58
N HIS A 98 -24.92 -14.90 18.62
CA HIS A 98 -24.23 -15.35 19.85
C HIS A 98 -22.83 -14.73 20.02
N ASN A 99 -22.27 -14.13 18.96
CA ASN A 99 -20.95 -13.48 18.97
C ASN A 99 -19.83 -14.36 19.58
N THR A 100 -19.84 -15.66 19.27
CA THR A 100 -18.83 -16.59 19.79
C THR A 100 -17.47 -16.37 19.14
N PHE A 101 -16.42 -16.91 19.76
CA PHE A 101 -15.07 -16.97 19.19
C PHE A 101 -15.09 -17.59 17.78
N ASN A 102 -14.13 -17.21 16.92
CA ASN A 102 -14.04 -17.64 15.51
C ASN A 102 -13.66 -19.13 15.36
N VAL A 103 -14.51 -20.03 15.86
CA VAL A 103 -14.24 -21.45 16.02
C VAL A 103 -14.05 -22.16 14.69
N SER A 104 -14.85 -21.87 13.65
CA SER A 104 -14.66 -22.51 12.35
C SER A 104 -13.37 -22.09 11.65
N THR A 105 -12.82 -20.90 11.92
CA THR A 105 -11.49 -20.53 11.41
C THR A 105 -10.39 -21.32 12.12
N THR A 106 -10.45 -21.36 13.44
CA THR A 106 -9.48 -22.09 14.26
C THR A 106 -9.55 -23.60 13.98
N ALA A 107 -10.75 -24.17 13.88
CA ALA A 107 -10.96 -25.59 13.56
C ALA A 107 -10.42 -25.97 12.18
N ALA A 108 -10.53 -25.09 11.19
CA ALA A 108 -9.92 -25.31 9.87
C ALA A 108 -8.38 -25.37 9.97
N ILE A 109 -7.75 -24.48 10.75
CA ILE A 109 -6.30 -24.49 10.97
C ILE A 109 -5.86 -25.77 11.68
N VAL A 110 -6.58 -26.18 12.73
CA VAL A 110 -6.26 -27.41 13.48
C VAL A 110 -6.46 -28.66 12.64
N ALA A 111 -7.54 -28.74 11.85
CA ALA A 111 -7.77 -29.84 10.92
C ALA A 111 -6.68 -29.92 9.83
N ALA A 112 -6.19 -28.78 9.34
CA ALA A 112 -5.08 -28.72 8.40
C ALA A 112 -3.77 -29.25 9.01
N GLY A 113 -3.48 -28.95 10.27
CA GLY A 113 -2.37 -29.53 11.02
C GLY A 113 -2.49 -31.05 11.21
N ALA A 114 -3.73 -31.58 11.21
CA ALA A 114 -4.00 -33.02 11.21
C ALA A 114 -3.99 -33.65 9.80
N GLY A 115 -3.65 -32.88 8.75
CA GLY A 115 -3.44 -33.38 7.40
C GLY A 115 -4.67 -33.32 6.48
N VAL A 116 -5.67 -32.48 6.80
CA VAL A 116 -6.85 -32.25 5.93
C VAL A 116 -6.58 -31.08 4.97
N LYS A 117 -6.92 -31.22 3.69
CA LYS A 117 -6.81 -30.13 2.69
C LYS A 117 -7.96 -29.14 2.86
N MET A 118 -7.73 -28.10 3.65
CA MET A 118 -8.71 -27.05 3.97
C MET A 118 -8.64 -25.89 2.97
N ALA A 119 -9.72 -25.66 2.25
CA ALA A 119 -9.93 -24.46 1.43
C ALA A 119 -11.10 -23.67 2.02
N LYS A 120 -10.82 -22.99 3.14
CA LYS A 120 -11.84 -22.31 3.94
C LYS A 120 -12.36 -21.09 3.20
N HIS A 121 -13.65 -21.04 2.94
CA HIS A 121 -14.29 -19.82 2.42
C HIS A 121 -14.78 -18.95 3.57
N GLY A 122 -14.50 -17.65 3.53
CA GLY A 122 -14.85 -16.76 4.62
C GLY A 122 -14.87 -15.29 4.24
N ASN A 123 -15.44 -14.48 5.13
CA ASN A 123 -15.61 -13.05 4.95
C ASN A 123 -15.27 -12.29 6.24
N ARG A 124 -15.29 -10.96 6.15
CA ARG A 124 -15.31 -10.03 7.29
C ARG A 124 -16.62 -10.15 8.06
N ALA A 125 -16.62 -9.70 9.31
CA ALA A 125 -17.83 -9.65 10.11
C ALA A 125 -18.93 -8.80 9.45
N SER A 126 -20.17 -9.31 9.47
CA SER A 126 -21.38 -8.53 9.15
C SER A 126 -22.20 -8.14 10.38
N SER A 127 -22.09 -8.91 11.46
CA SER A 127 -22.88 -8.76 12.69
C SER A 127 -22.15 -9.17 13.98
N SER A 128 -20.98 -9.79 13.89
CA SER A 128 -20.13 -10.15 15.04
C SER A 128 -19.03 -9.10 15.27
N SER A 129 -18.36 -9.16 16.43
CA SER A 129 -17.19 -8.31 16.74
C SER A 129 -15.97 -8.63 15.87
N SER A 130 -15.87 -9.84 15.33
CA SER A 130 -14.75 -10.26 14.47
C SER A 130 -15.16 -11.38 13.51
N GLY A 131 -14.81 -11.23 12.23
CA GLY A 131 -15.03 -12.24 11.19
C GLY A 131 -13.79 -13.07 10.91
N SER A 132 -13.97 -14.12 10.11
CA SER A 132 -12.88 -15.04 9.73
C SER A 132 -11.72 -14.36 9.00
N ALA A 133 -12.00 -13.34 8.17
CA ALA A 133 -10.95 -12.58 7.50
C ALA A 133 -10.22 -11.63 8.47
N ASP A 134 -10.97 -11.03 9.41
CA ASP A 134 -10.43 -10.01 10.33
C ASP A 134 -9.40 -10.62 11.29
N ILE A 135 -9.66 -11.83 11.81
CA ILE A 135 -8.69 -12.56 12.65
C ILE A 135 -7.44 -12.99 11.87
N LEU A 136 -7.58 -13.43 10.62
CA LEU A 136 -6.43 -13.87 9.80
C LEU A 136 -5.54 -12.70 9.37
N GLU A 137 -6.13 -11.55 9.01
CA GLU A 137 -5.37 -10.33 8.73
C GLU A 137 -4.66 -9.80 9.97
N ALA A 138 -5.30 -9.87 11.14
CA ALA A 138 -4.67 -9.54 12.41
C ALA A 138 -3.53 -10.52 12.78
N CYS A 139 -3.53 -11.75 12.24
CA CYS A 139 -2.39 -12.67 12.29
C CYS A 139 -1.30 -12.37 11.23
N GLY A 140 -1.44 -11.31 10.43
CA GLY A 140 -0.48 -10.91 9.40
C GLY A 140 -0.75 -11.48 8.00
N CYS A 141 -1.82 -12.26 7.80
CA CYS A 141 -2.10 -12.85 6.50
C CYS A 141 -2.49 -11.78 5.47
N LYS A 142 -1.84 -11.78 4.30
CA LYS A 142 -2.18 -10.89 3.18
C LYS A 142 -3.20 -11.56 2.25
N LEU A 143 -4.47 -11.53 2.65
CA LEU A 143 -5.54 -12.27 1.97
C LEU A 143 -5.74 -11.86 0.50
N ILE A 144 -5.45 -10.62 0.15
CA ILE A 144 -5.49 -10.10 -1.23
C ILE A 144 -4.50 -10.80 -2.18
N ASN A 145 -3.44 -11.42 -1.64
CA ASN A 145 -2.42 -12.06 -2.46
C ASN A 145 -2.76 -13.52 -2.80
N VAL A 146 -3.83 -14.08 -2.23
CA VAL A 146 -4.24 -15.47 -2.43
C VAL A 146 -5.06 -15.61 -3.72
N THR A 147 -4.40 -15.58 -4.87
CA THR A 147 -5.05 -15.62 -6.20
C THR A 147 -5.53 -17.04 -6.59
N PRO A 148 -6.47 -17.18 -7.54
CA PRO A 148 -6.98 -18.49 -7.96
C PRO A 148 -5.91 -19.45 -8.50
N GLU A 149 -4.83 -18.94 -9.08
CA GLU A 149 -3.69 -19.73 -9.60
C GLU A 149 -2.77 -20.21 -8.49
N PHE A 150 -2.71 -19.48 -7.37
CA PHE A 150 -1.92 -19.82 -6.20
C PHE A 150 -2.55 -20.98 -5.42
N VAL A 151 -3.88 -20.99 -5.27
CA VAL A 151 -4.60 -21.94 -4.40
C VAL A 151 -4.27 -23.41 -4.68
N PRO A 152 -4.32 -23.93 -5.93
CA PRO A 152 -4.03 -25.34 -6.21
C PRO A 152 -2.56 -25.69 -5.96
N LYS A 153 -1.64 -24.78 -6.31
CA LYS A 153 -0.19 -24.97 -6.11
C LYS A 153 0.17 -24.99 -4.64
N TYR A 154 -0.47 -24.13 -3.85
CA TYR A 154 -0.24 -24.06 -2.42
C TYR A 154 -0.86 -25.27 -1.71
N LEU A 155 -2.11 -25.63 -2.02
CA LEU A 155 -2.79 -26.77 -1.37
C LEU A 155 -2.23 -28.14 -1.76
N SER A 156 -1.44 -28.25 -2.83
CA SER A 156 -0.70 -29.51 -3.10
C SER A 156 0.40 -29.74 -2.06
N GLN A 157 1.07 -28.67 -1.60
CA GLN A 157 2.19 -28.72 -0.66
C GLN A 157 1.78 -28.53 0.81
N HIS A 158 0.76 -27.73 1.04
CA HIS A 158 0.27 -27.36 2.37
C HIS A 158 -1.22 -27.70 2.52
N ASN A 159 -1.74 -27.51 3.73
CA ASN A 159 -3.07 -28.03 4.09
C ASN A 159 -4.09 -26.93 4.42
N PHE A 160 -3.69 -25.67 4.61
CA PHE A 160 -4.61 -24.60 5.00
C PHE A 160 -4.56 -23.41 4.03
N CYS A 161 -5.65 -23.16 3.32
CA CYS A 161 -5.81 -21.97 2.48
C CYS A 161 -7.12 -21.26 2.81
N PHE A 162 -7.09 -19.93 2.84
CA PHE A 162 -8.27 -19.11 3.05
C PHE A 162 -8.68 -18.38 1.76
N LEU A 163 -9.95 -18.50 1.40
CA LEU A 163 -10.54 -17.90 0.21
C LEU A 163 -11.40 -16.72 0.64
N PHE A 164 -10.90 -15.50 0.42
CA PHE A 164 -11.59 -14.30 0.87
C PHE A 164 -12.76 -13.93 -0.04
N ALA A 165 -13.98 -13.99 0.49
CA ALA A 165 -15.21 -13.87 -0.29
C ALA A 165 -15.30 -12.58 -1.13
N GLN A 166 -14.84 -11.44 -0.62
CA GLN A 166 -14.89 -10.16 -1.35
C GLN A 166 -13.99 -10.16 -2.59
N MET A 167 -12.88 -10.91 -2.57
CA MET A 167 -12.02 -11.09 -3.73
C MET A 167 -12.63 -12.10 -4.71
N TYR A 168 -13.07 -13.25 -4.20
CA TYR A 168 -13.49 -14.37 -5.04
C TYR A 168 -14.88 -14.21 -5.66
N HIS A 169 -15.70 -13.29 -5.15
CA HIS A 169 -17.03 -12.98 -5.67
C HIS A 169 -17.17 -11.51 -6.12
N PRO A 170 -16.42 -11.07 -7.16
CA PRO A 170 -16.41 -9.66 -7.58
C PRO A 170 -17.79 -9.14 -8.03
N SER A 171 -18.64 -10.03 -8.56
CA SER A 171 -20.02 -9.71 -8.96
C SER A 171 -20.93 -9.32 -7.78
N MET A 172 -20.51 -9.56 -6.52
CA MET A 172 -21.28 -9.13 -5.34
C MET A 172 -21.44 -7.61 -5.24
N LYS A 173 -20.56 -6.82 -5.90
CA LYS A 173 -20.72 -5.37 -5.99
C LYS A 173 -22.07 -4.93 -6.57
N ASN A 174 -22.69 -5.78 -7.40
CA ASN A 174 -23.97 -5.50 -8.06
C ASN A 174 -25.19 -5.63 -7.12
N VAL A 175 -25.02 -6.28 -5.96
CA VAL A 175 -26.10 -6.53 -4.99
C VAL A 175 -25.79 -6.02 -3.59
N ALA A 176 -24.53 -5.67 -3.30
CA ALA A 176 -24.08 -5.25 -1.99
C ALA A 176 -24.81 -4.01 -1.46
N SER A 177 -24.94 -2.94 -2.27
CA SER A 177 -25.66 -1.72 -1.88
C SER A 177 -27.14 -2.01 -1.62
N VAL A 178 -27.79 -2.75 -2.52
CA VAL A 178 -29.20 -3.13 -2.40
C VAL A 178 -29.45 -3.94 -1.13
N ARG A 179 -28.58 -4.89 -0.78
CA ARG A 179 -28.72 -5.66 0.47
C ARG A 179 -28.61 -4.77 1.71
N LYS A 180 -27.69 -3.80 1.68
CA LYS A 180 -27.51 -2.83 2.77
C LYS A 180 -28.76 -1.95 2.94
N GLU A 181 -29.33 -1.47 1.84
CA GLU A 181 -30.55 -0.64 1.82
C GLU A 181 -31.80 -1.42 2.23
N VAL A 182 -31.95 -2.66 1.75
CA VAL A 182 -33.07 -3.54 2.10
C VAL A 182 -33.06 -3.92 3.58
N GLY A 183 -31.87 -4.13 4.18
CA GLY A 183 -31.71 -4.21 5.63
C GLY A 183 -32.34 -5.43 6.33
N ILE A 184 -32.91 -6.39 5.58
CA ILE A 184 -33.51 -7.62 6.14
C ILE A 184 -32.80 -8.89 5.59
N PRO A 185 -32.87 -10.02 6.32
CA PRO A 185 -32.35 -11.30 5.84
C PRO A 185 -32.99 -11.73 4.50
N THR A 186 -32.15 -12.17 3.57
CA THR A 186 -32.55 -12.68 2.25
C THR A 186 -31.86 -14.00 1.98
N VAL A 187 -32.10 -14.58 0.79
CA VAL A 187 -31.40 -15.80 0.37
C VAL A 187 -29.87 -15.68 0.46
N PHE A 188 -29.30 -14.48 0.28
CA PHE A 188 -27.86 -14.25 0.42
C PHE A 188 -27.30 -14.49 1.83
N ASN A 189 -28.14 -14.47 2.88
CA ASN A 189 -27.70 -14.78 4.24
C ASN A 189 -27.39 -16.26 4.43
N ILE A 190 -27.92 -17.15 3.59
CA ILE A 190 -27.68 -18.59 3.66
C ILE A 190 -26.90 -19.13 2.46
N LEU A 191 -26.53 -18.29 1.49
CA LEU A 191 -25.80 -18.73 0.29
C LEU A 191 -24.29 -18.92 0.50
N GLY A 192 -23.71 -18.33 1.54
CA GLY A 192 -22.25 -18.36 1.79
C GLY A 192 -21.64 -19.77 1.74
N PRO A 193 -22.20 -20.76 2.48
CA PRO A 193 -21.72 -22.14 2.44
C PRO A 193 -21.80 -22.81 1.06
N LEU A 194 -22.72 -22.35 0.21
CA LEU A 194 -22.91 -22.91 -1.13
C LEU A 194 -22.05 -22.21 -2.19
N SER A 195 -21.39 -21.10 -1.88
CA SER A 195 -20.69 -20.29 -2.87
C SER A 195 -19.18 -20.54 -2.96
N ASN A 196 -18.60 -21.41 -2.12
CA ASN A 196 -17.14 -21.63 -2.08
C ASN A 196 -16.57 -21.89 -3.51
N PRO A 197 -15.66 -21.04 -4.01
CA PRO A 197 -15.12 -21.14 -5.37
C PRO A 197 -14.26 -22.39 -5.60
N ALA A 198 -13.72 -23.00 -4.55
CA ALA A 198 -12.96 -24.24 -4.60
C ALA A 198 -13.82 -25.49 -4.78
N LYS A 199 -15.16 -25.38 -4.65
CA LYS A 199 -16.12 -26.49 -4.80
C LYS A 199 -15.73 -27.71 -3.96
N PRO A 200 -15.61 -27.57 -2.62
CA PRO A 200 -15.22 -28.66 -1.74
C PRO A 200 -16.16 -29.86 -1.91
N ARG A 201 -15.60 -31.08 -1.96
CA ARG A 201 -16.40 -32.32 -1.98
C ARG A 201 -16.86 -32.74 -0.59
N ARG A 202 -16.22 -32.18 0.43
CA ARG A 202 -16.46 -32.47 1.84
C ARG A 202 -16.66 -31.17 2.62
N CYS A 203 -17.67 -31.07 3.47
CA CYS A 203 -17.79 -29.88 4.32
C CYS A 203 -18.55 -30.11 5.62
N VAL A 204 -18.24 -29.28 6.61
CA VAL A 204 -19.09 -29.05 7.78
C VAL A 204 -19.75 -27.69 7.60
N VAL A 205 -21.08 -27.63 7.67
CA VAL A 205 -21.83 -26.39 7.47
C VAL A 205 -22.68 -26.08 8.68
N GLY A 206 -22.43 -24.93 9.28
CA GLY A 206 -23.24 -24.36 10.33
C GLY A 206 -24.48 -23.65 9.80
N VAL A 207 -25.64 -23.85 10.44
CA VAL A 207 -26.86 -23.07 10.16
C VAL A 207 -27.45 -22.52 11.44
N HIS A 208 -27.95 -21.29 11.40
CA HIS A 208 -28.49 -20.59 12.58
C HIS A 208 -29.90 -21.06 13.00
N SER A 209 -30.47 -22.06 12.33
CA SER A 209 -31.81 -22.56 12.66
C SER A 209 -32.07 -23.97 12.14
N HIS A 210 -32.85 -24.72 12.93
CA HIS A 210 -33.15 -26.12 12.66
C HIS A 210 -33.84 -26.35 11.30
N HIS A 211 -34.79 -25.47 10.93
CA HIS A 211 -35.54 -25.60 9.68
C HIS A 211 -34.68 -25.46 8.42
N ILE A 212 -33.53 -24.78 8.50
CA ILE A 212 -32.60 -24.62 7.37
C ILE A 212 -31.71 -25.87 7.23
N GLY A 213 -31.52 -26.66 8.28
CA GLY A 213 -30.59 -27.79 8.30
C GLY A 213 -30.86 -28.81 7.20
N GLU A 214 -32.10 -29.28 7.11
CA GLU A 214 -32.52 -30.24 6.08
C GLU A 214 -32.45 -29.63 4.67
N VAL A 215 -32.82 -28.35 4.54
CA VAL A 215 -32.78 -27.66 3.24
C VAL A 215 -31.34 -27.53 2.74
N MET A 216 -30.42 -27.16 3.64
CA MET A 216 -29.01 -26.96 3.35
C MET A 216 -28.32 -28.27 2.96
N VAL A 217 -28.54 -29.37 3.69
CA VAL A 217 -27.89 -30.66 3.36
C VAL A 217 -28.33 -31.18 1.99
N ASN A 218 -29.61 -31.00 1.64
CA ASN A 218 -30.13 -31.37 0.33
C ASN A 218 -29.58 -30.45 -0.76
N ALA A 219 -29.46 -29.14 -0.51
CA ALA A 219 -28.84 -28.21 -1.45
C ALA A 219 -27.36 -28.53 -1.69
N LEU A 220 -26.60 -28.89 -0.65
CA LEU A 220 -25.21 -29.34 -0.75
C LEU A 220 -25.09 -30.58 -1.65
N LYS A 221 -25.95 -31.59 -1.43
CA LYS A 221 -26.03 -32.79 -2.28
C LYS A 221 -26.28 -32.42 -3.76
N LEU A 222 -27.24 -31.54 -4.03
CA LEU A 222 -27.58 -31.08 -5.39
C LEU A 222 -26.48 -30.23 -6.06
N THR A 223 -25.56 -29.67 -5.28
CA THR A 223 -24.40 -28.90 -5.78
C THR A 223 -23.12 -29.74 -5.90
N GLY A 224 -23.21 -31.06 -5.67
CA GLY A 224 -22.13 -32.02 -5.91
C GLY A 224 -21.25 -32.33 -4.70
N VAL A 225 -21.63 -31.90 -3.50
CA VAL A 225 -20.96 -32.32 -2.25
C VAL A 225 -21.26 -33.80 -2.00
N GLN A 226 -20.21 -34.57 -1.69
CA GLN A 226 -20.31 -36.02 -1.51
C GLN A 226 -20.41 -36.42 -0.04
N ARG A 227 -19.80 -35.65 0.85
CA ARG A 227 -19.81 -35.89 2.30
C ARG A 227 -20.05 -34.58 3.01
N ALA A 228 -21.09 -34.47 3.82
CA ALA A 228 -21.31 -33.25 4.60
C ALA A 228 -21.91 -33.52 5.97
N MET A 229 -21.63 -32.66 6.93
CA MET A 229 -22.45 -32.52 8.14
C MET A 229 -22.99 -31.10 8.19
N VAL A 230 -24.31 -30.96 8.18
CA VAL A 230 -24.95 -29.70 8.54
C VAL A 230 -25.25 -29.73 10.03
N VAL A 231 -24.88 -28.69 10.76
CA VAL A 231 -25.00 -28.61 12.22
C VAL A 231 -25.76 -27.37 12.65
N CYS A 232 -26.54 -27.51 13.73
CA CYS A 232 -27.26 -26.42 14.37
C CYS A 232 -27.36 -26.71 15.87
N GLY A 233 -26.74 -25.89 16.72
CA GLY A 233 -26.96 -25.94 18.16
C GLY A 233 -28.44 -25.75 18.49
N THR A 234 -28.93 -26.39 19.55
CA THR A 234 -30.34 -26.27 19.97
C THR A 234 -30.79 -24.82 20.23
N GLU A 235 -29.84 -23.97 20.59
CA GLU A 235 -29.99 -22.54 20.85
C GLU A 235 -29.84 -21.65 19.61
N GLY A 236 -29.81 -22.26 18.41
CA GLY A 236 -29.69 -21.55 17.14
C GLY A 236 -28.25 -21.16 16.77
N LEU A 237 -27.25 -21.74 17.44
CA LEU A 237 -25.83 -21.57 17.11
C LEU A 237 -25.52 -22.24 15.77
N ASP A 238 -24.81 -21.55 14.88
CA ASP A 238 -24.38 -22.10 13.59
C ASP A 238 -23.03 -22.83 13.66
N GLU A 239 -22.81 -23.56 14.75
CA GLU A 239 -21.63 -24.39 15.02
C GLU A 239 -22.05 -25.59 15.89
N ILE A 240 -21.14 -26.53 16.17
CA ILE A 240 -21.41 -27.57 17.18
C ILE A 240 -21.34 -26.92 18.57
N SER A 241 -22.47 -26.93 19.29
CA SER A 241 -22.62 -26.29 20.59
C SER A 241 -21.70 -26.90 21.64
N CYS A 242 -20.98 -26.05 22.37
CA CYS A 242 -20.30 -26.45 23.60
C CYS A 242 -21.23 -26.53 24.81
N ALA A 243 -22.44 -25.95 24.72
CA ALA A 243 -23.37 -25.82 25.84
C ALA A 243 -24.33 -27.00 25.97
N GLY A 244 -24.62 -27.73 24.88
CA GLY A 244 -25.59 -28.82 24.92
C GLY A 244 -25.75 -29.57 23.61
N GLU A 245 -26.98 -29.98 23.31
CA GLU A 245 -27.28 -30.78 22.12
C GLU A 245 -27.10 -29.96 20.83
N THR A 246 -26.66 -30.64 19.78
CA THR A 246 -26.54 -30.10 18.42
C THR A 246 -27.26 -31.03 17.46
N HIS A 247 -28.12 -30.48 16.63
CA HIS A 247 -28.76 -31.20 15.54
C HIS A 247 -27.79 -31.40 14.38
N VAL A 248 -27.75 -32.62 13.83
CA VAL A 248 -26.84 -32.98 12.74
C VAL A 248 -27.64 -33.62 11.61
N TRP A 249 -27.50 -33.06 10.40
CA TRP A 249 -27.91 -33.71 9.15
C TRP A 249 -26.66 -34.17 8.42
N ASP A 250 -26.42 -35.47 8.48
CA ASP A 250 -25.20 -36.11 8.01
C ASP A 250 -25.42 -36.76 6.63
N LEU A 251 -24.86 -36.13 5.60
CA LEU A 251 -24.77 -36.65 4.23
C LEU A 251 -23.56 -37.59 4.12
N LYS A 252 -23.83 -38.88 3.93
CA LYS A 252 -22.84 -39.94 3.72
C LYS A 252 -22.42 -40.02 2.25
N GLU A 253 -21.27 -40.66 1.99
CA GLU A 253 -20.70 -40.79 0.64
C GLU A 253 -21.59 -41.59 -0.34
N ASP A 254 -22.45 -42.48 0.17
CA ASP A 254 -23.45 -43.21 -0.61
C ASP A 254 -24.69 -42.34 -0.98
N GLY A 255 -24.72 -41.09 -0.53
CA GLY A 255 -25.79 -40.13 -0.75
C GLY A 255 -26.96 -40.24 0.23
N THR A 256 -26.90 -41.13 1.23
CA THR A 256 -27.89 -41.19 2.32
C THR A 256 -27.73 -40.00 3.26
N ILE A 257 -28.84 -39.52 3.79
CA ILE A 257 -28.88 -38.42 4.76
C ILE A 257 -29.47 -38.99 6.06
N SER A 258 -28.69 -38.97 7.13
CA SER A 258 -29.15 -39.35 8.47
C SER A 258 -29.28 -38.14 9.37
N TYR A 259 -30.36 -38.07 10.14
CA TYR A 259 -30.58 -37.04 11.15
C TYR A 259 -30.40 -37.63 12.55
N TYR A 260 -29.64 -36.94 13.39
CA TYR A 260 -29.44 -37.29 14.80
C TYR A 260 -29.01 -36.06 15.61
N THR A 261 -28.85 -36.21 16.92
CA THR A 261 -28.27 -35.18 17.77
C THR A 261 -26.95 -35.64 18.37
N VAL A 262 -26.06 -34.68 18.64
CA VAL A 262 -24.79 -34.90 19.32
C VAL A 262 -24.66 -33.99 20.54
N HIS A 263 -23.93 -34.45 21.55
CA HIS A 263 -23.68 -33.74 22.79
C HIS A 263 -22.20 -33.82 23.19
N PRO A 264 -21.56 -32.73 23.65
CA PRO A 264 -20.13 -32.69 23.98
C PRO A 264 -19.64 -33.86 24.85
N ALA A 265 -20.30 -34.10 25.99
CA ALA A 265 -19.90 -35.16 26.91
C ALA A 265 -20.13 -36.59 26.38
N ARG A 266 -21.30 -36.83 25.75
CA ARG A 266 -21.73 -38.17 25.30
C ARG A 266 -20.94 -38.63 24.08
N ASP A 267 -20.78 -37.76 23.09
CA ASP A 267 -20.31 -38.17 21.76
C ASP A 267 -18.85 -37.80 21.51
N PHE A 268 -18.35 -36.71 22.12
CA PHE A 268 -16.98 -36.22 21.93
C PHE A 268 -16.07 -36.52 23.13
N GLY A 269 -16.64 -36.72 24.32
CA GLY A 269 -15.87 -36.90 25.54
C GLY A 269 -15.28 -35.60 26.10
N LEU A 270 -15.89 -34.46 25.79
CA LEU A 270 -15.48 -33.13 26.25
C LEU A 270 -16.49 -32.58 27.27
N MET A 271 -16.08 -31.60 28.08
CA MET A 271 -16.98 -30.99 29.04
C MET A 271 -17.99 -30.07 28.34
N THR A 272 -19.15 -29.89 28.96
CA THR A 272 -20.12 -28.87 28.54
C THR A 272 -19.76 -27.54 29.16
N HIS A 273 -19.80 -26.49 28.36
CA HIS A 273 -19.46 -25.12 28.74
C HIS A 273 -20.58 -24.17 28.34
N PRO A 274 -21.02 -23.24 29.21
CA PRO A 274 -22.00 -22.22 28.84
C PRO A 274 -21.51 -21.38 27.65
N LEU A 275 -22.40 -20.95 26.74
CA LEU A 275 -21.98 -20.11 25.62
C LEU A 275 -21.25 -18.82 26.04
N SER A 276 -21.58 -18.29 27.22
CA SER A 276 -20.93 -17.11 27.79
C SER A 276 -19.42 -17.28 28.02
N THR A 277 -18.91 -18.51 28.08
CA THR A 277 -17.47 -18.78 28.27
C THR A 277 -16.70 -18.92 26.96
N VAL A 278 -17.40 -18.93 25.82
CA VAL A 278 -16.81 -19.02 24.47
C VAL A 278 -17.10 -17.78 23.61
N ILE A 279 -17.49 -16.67 24.24
CA ILE A 279 -17.73 -15.38 23.58
C ILE A 279 -16.43 -14.88 22.94
N GLY A 280 -16.55 -14.39 21.71
CA GLY A 280 -15.47 -13.76 20.97
C GLY A 280 -15.32 -12.29 21.36
N GLY A 281 -14.11 -11.78 21.20
CA GLY A 281 -13.79 -10.36 21.36
C GLY A 281 -13.55 -9.66 20.03
N GLU A 282 -12.92 -8.49 20.13
CA GLU A 282 -12.38 -7.76 18.97
C GLU A 282 -11.27 -8.57 18.28
N PRO A 283 -10.97 -8.31 16.99
CA PRO A 283 -9.98 -9.08 16.24
C PRO A 283 -8.64 -9.26 16.97
N ALA A 284 -8.13 -8.21 17.62
CA ALA A 284 -6.87 -8.27 18.39
C ALA A 284 -6.93 -9.25 19.58
N GLN A 285 -8.08 -9.34 20.28
CA GLN A 285 -8.27 -10.26 21.40
C GLN A 285 -8.42 -11.70 20.92
N ASN A 286 -9.12 -11.90 19.79
CA ASN A 286 -9.29 -13.21 19.19
C ASN A 286 -7.97 -13.77 18.67
N VAL A 287 -7.08 -12.93 18.13
CA VAL A 287 -5.72 -13.36 17.72
C VAL A 287 -4.91 -13.87 18.92
N VAL A 288 -4.92 -13.18 20.06
CA VAL A 288 -4.22 -13.64 21.26
C VAL A 288 -4.76 -15.00 21.72
N THR A 289 -6.08 -15.17 21.68
CA THR A 289 -6.73 -16.45 22.05
C THR A 289 -6.36 -17.56 21.06
N LEU A 290 -6.43 -17.29 19.76
CA LEU A 290 -6.00 -18.22 18.70
C LEU A 290 -4.53 -18.63 18.89
N GLN A 291 -3.63 -17.69 19.17
CA GLN A 291 -2.22 -17.98 19.40
C GLN A 291 -2.03 -18.90 20.60
N LYS A 292 -2.74 -18.67 21.71
CA LYS A 292 -2.71 -19.56 22.90
C LYS A 292 -3.23 -20.97 22.59
N VAL A 293 -4.32 -21.09 21.81
CA VAL A 293 -4.82 -22.40 21.35
C VAL A 293 -3.74 -23.12 20.55
N LEU A 294 -3.16 -22.46 19.53
CA LEU A 294 -2.20 -23.08 18.62
C LEU A 294 -0.84 -23.37 19.27
N ALA A 295 -0.47 -22.60 20.29
CA ALA A 295 0.74 -22.82 21.08
C ALA A 295 0.57 -23.88 22.20
N ASN A 296 -0.62 -24.47 22.33
CA ASN A 296 -0.96 -25.42 23.39
C ASN A 296 -0.76 -24.82 24.80
N GLU A 297 -1.11 -23.54 24.98
CA GLU A 297 -0.94 -22.80 26.24
C GLU A 297 -2.22 -22.75 27.08
N LEU A 298 -3.36 -23.13 26.52
CA LEU A 298 -4.62 -23.25 27.27
C LEU A 298 -4.65 -24.54 28.09
N PRO A 299 -5.22 -24.51 29.32
CA PRO A 299 -5.31 -25.69 30.15
C PRO A 299 -6.20 -26.77 29.52
N ASP A 300 -5.99 -28.02 29.93
CA ASP A 300 -6.91 -29.09 29.57
C ASP A 300 -8.33 -28.75 30.10
N ASN A 301 -9.35 -28.95 29.25
CA ASN A 301 -10.76 -28.60 29.48
C ASN A 301 -11.07 -27.10 29.54
N ASP A 302 -10.20 -26.26 28.98
CA ASP A 302 -10.54 -24.86 28.69
C ASP A 302 -11.76 -24.77 27.75
N PRO A 303 -12.73 -23.87 28.00
CA PRO A 303 -13.94 -23.76 27.19
C PRO A 303 -13.68 -23.49 25.70
N ILE A 304 -12.72 -22.61 25.38
CA ILE A 304 -12.38 -22.27 23.99
C ILE A 304 -11.68 -23.45 23.33
N LEU A 305 -10.75 -24.10 24.04
CA LEU A 305 -10.06 -25.28 23.52
C LEU A 305 -11.06 -26.40 23.21
N ASP A 306 -11.95 -26.74 24.14
CA ASP A 306 -12.97 -27.78 23.95
C ASP A 306 -13.91 -27.41 22.79
N TYR A 307 -14.31 -26.15 22.67
CA TYR A 307 -15.15 -25.66 21.56
C TYR A 307 -14.46 -25.82 20.19
N VAL A 308 -13.17 -25.53 20.10
CA VAL A 308 -12.35 -25.78 18.90
C VAL A 308 -12.25 -27.27 18.61
N LEU A 309 -12.00 -28.11 19.62
CA LEU A 309 -11.88 -29.56 19.45
C LEU A 309 -13.19 -30.20 18.96
N LEU A 310 -14.36 -29.76 19.46
CA LEU A 310 -15.67 -30.22 19.00
C LEU A 310 -15.84 -30.05 17.48
N ASN A 311 -15.67 -28.82 17.00
CA ASN A 311 -15.86 -28.49 15.60
C ASN A 311 -14.77 -29.11 14.72
N THR A 312 -13.52 -29.18 15.20
CA THR A 312 -12.43 -29.85 14.47
C THR A 312 -12.68 -31.35 14.33
N ALA A 313 -13.20 -32.02 15.37
CA ALA A 313 -13.50 -33.45 15.33
C ALA A 313 -14.51 -33.78 14.24
N ALA A 314 -15.55 -32.95 14.05
CA ALA A 314 -16.50 -33.11 12.96
C ALA A 314 -15.84 -32.97 11.59
N VAL A 315 -14.94 -32.00 11.40
CA VAL A 315 -14.16 -31.85 10.15
C VAL A 315 -13.32 -33.11 9.89
N LEU A 316 -12.67 -33.66 10.92
CA LEU A 316 -11.82 -34.84 10.78
C LEU A 316 -12.62 -36.10 10.43
N VAL A 317 -13.82 -36.26 10.97
CA VAL A 317 -14.74 -37.35 10.60
C VAL A 317 -15.25 -37.16 9.17
N VAL A 318 -15.68 -35.96 8.80
CA VAL A 318 -16.12 -35.64 7.43
C VAL A 318 -14.98 -35.86 6.43
N ALA A 319 -13.75 -35.48 6.77
CA ALA A 319 -12.58 -35.65 5.92
C ALA A 319 -12.06 -37.11 5.85
N GLY A 320 -12.65 -38.04 6.61
CA GLY A 320 -12.22 -39.45 6.65
C GLY A 320 -10.89 -39.67 7.38
N LYS A 321 -10.45 -38.72 8.22
CA LYS A 321 -9.25 -38.86 9.06
C LYS A 321 -9.53 -39.52 10.40
N ALA A 322 -10.78 -39.45 10.87
CA ALA A 322 -11.26 -40.11 12.09
C ALA A 322 -12.49 -40.99 11.79
N SER A 323 -12.60 -42.13 12.49
CA SER A 323 -13.74 -43.04 12.45
C SER A 323 -14.94 -42.52 13.24
N ASP A 324 -14.69 -41.77 14.31
CA ASP A 324 -15.70 -41.21 15.19
C ASP A 324 -15.23 -39.88 15.82
N PHE A 325 -16.15 -39.21 16.52
CA PHE A 325 -15.88 -37.90 17.11
C PHE A 325 -14.84 -37.94 18.23
N ARG A 326 -14.74 -39.02 19.02
CA ARG A 326 -13.74 -39.13 20.10
C ARG A 326 -12.33 -39.27 19.53
N GLN A 327 -12.18 -40.09 18.49
CA GLN A 327 -10.92 -40.15 17.74
C GLN A 327 -10.61 -38.81 17.08
N GLY A 328 -11.62 -38.13 16.52
CA GLY A 328 -11.48 -36.78 15.97
C GLY A 328 -10.94 -35.78 17.00
N VAL A 329 -11.47 -35.78 18.22
CA VAL A 329 -10.95 -34.95 19.33
C VAL A 329 -9.49 -35.28 19.63
N SER A 330 -9.13 -36.56 19.71
CA SER A 330 -7.74 -36.97 19.96
C SER A 330 -6.78 -36.44 18.89
N LEU A 331 -7.12 -36.62 17.61
CA LEU A 331 -6.30 -36.16 16.48
C LEU A 331 -6.20 -34.63 16.41
N ALA A 332 -7.28 -33.91 16.74
CA ALA A 332 -7.27 -32.46 16.84
C ALA A 332 -6.35 -31.97 17.95
N ARG A 333 -6.38 -32.65 19.11
CA ARG A 333 -5.49 -32.34 20.25
C ARG A 333 -4.02 -32.63 19.91
N ASP A 334 -3.76 -33.72 19.20
CA ASP A 334 -2.40 -34.05 18.72
C ASP A 334 -1.88 -33.03 17.71
N SER A 335 -2.74 -32.54 16.81
CA SER A 335 -2.39 -31.48 15.86
C SER A 335 -1.93 -30.18 16.54
N ILE A 336 -2.58 -29.82 17.66
CA ILE A 336 -2.20 -28.67 18.50
C ILE A 336 -0.91 -28.98 19.28
N ARG A 337 -0.88 -30.09 20.04
CA ARG A 337 0.25 -30.45 20.91
C ARG A 337 1.56 -30.65 20.17
N GLN A 338 1.51 -31.14 18.94
CA GLN A 338 2.68 -31.34 18.08
C GLN A 338 3.10 -30.06 17.33
N GLY A 339 2.40 -28.93 17.51
CA GLY A 339 2.69 -27.66 16.84
C GLY A 339 2.29 -27.62 15.36
N LYS A 340 1.68 -28.68 14.81
CA LYS A 340 1.32 -28.77 13.39
C LYS A 340 0.21 -27.80 13.00
N ALA A 341 -0.74 -27.54 13.90
CA ALA A 341 -1.76 -26.53 13.69
C ALA A 341 -1.15 -25.12 13.58
N LYS A 342 -0.18 -24.81 14.46
CA LYS A 342 0.58 -23.56 14.42
C LYS A 342 1.37 -23.43 13.13
N GLU A 343 2.07 -24.48 12.73
CA GLU A 343 2.83 -24.54 11.48
C GLU A 343 1.94 -24.30 10.24
N ALA A 344 0.72 -24.85 10.23
CA ALA A 344 -0.22 -24.64 9.15
C ALA A 344 -0.60 -23.15 8.98
N LEU A 345 -0.82 -22.43 10.08
CA LEU A 345 -1.07 -20.98 10.04
C LEU A 345 0.18 -20.21 9.61
N GLU A 346 1.34 -20.49 10.20
CA GLU A 346 2.59 -19.80 9.88
C GLU A 346 3.01 -19.97 8.41
N ASN A 347 2.85 -21.17 7.86
CA ASN A 347 3.10 -21.43 6.44
C ASN A 347 2.15 -20.64 5.54
N PHE A 348 0.89 -20.48 5.92
CA PHE A 348 -0.07 -19.68 5.18
C PHE A 348 0.25 -18.18 5.26
N THR A 349 0.55 -17.66 6.46
CA THR A 349 0.96 -16.27 6.67
C THR A 349 2.16 -15.93 5.78
N ARG A 350 3.26 -16.69 5.89
CA ARG A 350 4.50 -16.47 5.13
C ARG A 350 4.28 -16.48 3.62
N MET A 351 3.53 -17.46 3.11
CA MET A 351 3.32 -17.57 1.67
C MET A 351 2.38 -16.50 1.13
N SER A 352 1.38 -16.08 1.92
CA SER A 352 0.51 -14.97 1.53
C SER A 352 1.28 -13.64 1.38
N GLU A 353 2.37 -13.45 2.14
CA GLU A 353 3.25 -12.27 2.02
C GLU A 353 4.14 -12.30 0.77
N MET A 354 4.64 -13.46 0.36
CA MET A 354 5.61 -13.59 -0.74
C MET A 354 5.00 -13.52 -2.15
N THR A 355 3.68 -13.66 -2.29
CA THR A 355 2.97 -13.55 -3.57
C THR A 355 2.90 -12.10 -4.05
N VAL A 356 3.92 -11.67 -4.81
CA VAL A 356 3.86 -10.48 -5.67
C VAL A 356 3.04 -10.83 -6.91
N PRO A 357 2.13 -9.97 -7.42
CA PRO A 357 1.37 -10.25 -8.63
C PRO A 357 2.30 -10.43 -9.83
N PHE A 358 2.38 -11.67 -10.35
CA PHE A 358 2.97 -11.96 -11.64
C PHE A 358 2.03 -11.39 -12.72
N LEU A 359 2.26 -10.15 -13.14
CA LEU A 359 1.56 -9.56 -14.28
C LEU A 359 1.93 -10.30 -15.57
N ALA A 360 0.89 -10.63 -16.32
CA ALA A 360 0.85 -11.46 -17.51
C ALA A 360 1.93 -11.14 -18.57
N GLY A 361 2.53 -12.20 -19.13
CA GLY A 361 3.10 -12.19 -20.47
C GLY A 361 4.52 -12.72 -20.58
N THR A 362 4.68 -14.05 -20.59
CA THR A 362 5.63 -14.76 -21.49
C THR A 362 5.46 -16.26 -21.33
N THR A 363 4.94 -16.89 -22.38
CA THR A 363 4.96 -18.34 -22.55
C THR A 363 6.39 -18.79 -22.83
N HIS A 364 7.03 -19.53 -21.93
CA HIS A 364 8.02 -20.51 -22.34
C HIS A 364 8.06 -21.75 -21.44
N SER A 365 8.31 -22.86 -22.12
CA SER A 365 8.04 -24.25 -21.75
C SER A 365 8.86 -24.76 -20.57
N LEU A 366 8.22 -25.67 -19.83
CA LEU A 366 8.77 -26.67 -18.91
C LEU A 366 10.24 -27.03 -19.19
N ARG A 367 11.14 -26.79 -18.22
CA ARG A 367 12.37 -27.54 -18.02
C ARG A 367 12.65 -27.74 -16.52
N THR A 368 13.13 -28.94 -16.22
CA THR A 368 13.24 -29.61 -14.91
C THR A 368 14.24 -28.98 -13.94
N GLU A 369 13.99 -29.20 -12.64
CA GLU A 369 14.58 -28.57 -11.45
C GLU A 369 16.11 -28.60 -11.28
N ASN A 370 16.88 -29.26 -12.15
CA ASN A 370 18.36 -29.30 -12.03
C ASN A 370 19.12 -28.28 -12.89
N GLU A 371 18.48 -27.53 -13.81
CA GLU A 371 19.16 -26.47 -14.59
C GLU A 371 19.09 -25.08 -13.91
N VAL A 372 18.08 -24.81 -13.07
CA VAL A 372 17.84 -23.48 -12.47
C VAL A 372 18.93 -23.07 -11.47
N LEU A 373 19.52 -24.01 -10.73
CA LEU A 373 20.65 -23.75 -9.83
C LEU A 373 21.96 -23.47 -10.58
N SER A 374 22.15 -24.05 -11.77
CA SER A 374 23.36 -23.84 -12.58
C SER A 374 23.33 -22.54 -13.39
N LEU A 375 22.14 -22.08 -13.80
CA LEU A 375 21.92 -20.79 -14.46
C LEU A 375 22.11 -19.62 -13.49
N HIS A 376 21.63 -19.70 -12.24
CA HIS A 376 21.82 -18.63 -11.26
C HIS A 376 23.29 -18.38 -10.90
N ILE A 377 24.15 -19.40 -10.96
CA ILE A 377 25.59 -19.24 -10.71
C ILE A 377 26.29 -18.67 -11.96
N ARG A 378 25.94 -19.15 -13.17
CA ARG A 378 26.51 -18.60 -14.43
C ARG A 378 26.07 -17.17 -14.71
N ASP A 379 24.83 -16.81 -14.44
CA ASP A 379 24.32 -15.44 -14.64
C ASP A 379 24.87 -14.48 -13.59
N ARG A 380 25.10 -14.92 -12.35
CA ARG A 380 25.84 -14.12 -11.35
C ARG A 380 27.29 -13.90 -11.78
N GLU A 381 27.97 -14.92 -12.27
CA GLU A 381 29.34 -14.77 -12.76
C GLU A 381 29.41 -13.92 -14.04
N ALA A 382 28.42 -14.00 -14.94
CA ALA A 382 28.33 -13.15 -16.12
C ALA A 382 28.02 -11.69 -15.75
N MET A 383 27.11 -11.45 -14.80
CA MET A 383 26.86 -10.12 -14.22
C MET A 383 28.11 -9.56 -13.52
N LEU A 384 28.83 -10.38 -12.76
CA LEU A 384 30.06 -9.96 -12.08
C LEU A 384 31.19 -9.69 -13.08
N ARG A 385 31.31 -10.49 -14.16
CA ARG A 385 32.25 -10.23 -15.26
C ARG A 385 31.90 -8.94 -16.00
N SER A 386 30.63 -8.72 -16.33
CA SER A 386 30.14 -7.49 -16.97
C SER A 386 30.32 -6.25 -16.09
N ALA A 387 29.99 -6.34 -14.80
CA ALA A 387 30.18 -5.25 -13.84
C ALA A 387 31.67 -4.94 -13.63
N LYS A 388 32.55 -5.96 -13.67
CA LYS A 388 34.00 -5.79 -13.59
C LYS A 388 34.56 -5.08 -14.82
N THR A 389 34.11 -5.45 -16.02
CA THR A 389 34.52 -4.75 -17.26
C THR A 389 34.05 -3.30 -17.27
N ASP A 390 32.84 -3.02 -16.79
CA ASP A 390 32.26 -1.67 -16.75
C ASP A 390 32.94 -0.77 -15.68
N ILE A 391 33.33 -1.35 -14.54
CA ILE A 391 34.14 -0.69 -13.52
C ILE A 391 35.56 -0.39 -14.04
N ASP A 392 36.20 -1.36 -14.73
CA ASP A 392 37.55 -1.19 -15.29
C ASP A 392 37.60 -0.12 -16.40
N VAL A 393 36.56 -0.05 -17.24
CA VAL A 393 36.43 1.00 -18.27
C VAL A 393 36.25 2.36 -17.60
N ARG A 394 35.35 2.50 -16.63
CA ARG A 394 35.11 3.77 -15.92
C ARG A 394 36.33 4.24 -15.13
N LEU A 395 37.05 3.34 -14.47
CA LEU A 395 38.30 3.66 -13.76
C LEU A 395 39.37 4.16 -14.73
N LYS A 396 39.57 3.49 -15.87
CA LYS A 396 40.54 3.94 -16.89
C LYS A 396 40.15 5.29 -17.49
N THR A 397 38.87 5.53 -17.77
CA THR A 397 38.41 6.82 -18.31
C THR A 397 38.57 7.93 -17.28
N SER A 398 38.22 7.70 -16.01
CA SER A 398 38.38 8.70 -14.95
C SER A 398 39.84 9.00 -14.63
N LEU A 399 40.72 7.99 -14.64
CA LEU A 399 42.17 8.17 -14.47
C LEU A 399 42.77 8.96 -15.65
N GLN A 400 42.35 8.67 -16.89
CA GLN A 400 42.81 9.42 -18.06
C GLN A 400 42.42 10.90 -17.99
N VAL A 401 41.18 11.21 -17.60
CA VAL A 401 40.71 12.60 -17.42
C VAL A 401 41.54 13.32 -16.34
N LEU A 402 41.90 12.62 -15.27
CA LEU A 402 42.77 13.15 -14.20
C LEU A 402 44.20 13.38 -14.69
N THR A 403 44.76 12.46 -15.48
CA THR A 403 46.09 12.63 -16.10
C THR A 403 46.11 13.82 -17.05
N ASP A 404 45.11 13.93 -17.94
CA ASP A 404 44.99 15.05 -18.89
C ASP A 404 44.85 16.39 -18.16
N TRP A 405 44.12 16.42 -17.04
CA TRP A 405 44.00 17.59 -16.17
C TRP A 405 45.32 17.96 -15.50
N VAL A 406 46.07 16.99 -14.97
CA VAL A 406 47.39 17.24 -14.36
C VAL A 406 48.38 17.80 -15.40
N HIS A 407 48.40 17.25 -16.62
CA HIS A 407 49.23 17.78 -17.71
C HIS A 407 48.80 19.18 -18.13
N HIS A 408 47.50 19.45 -18.22
CA HIS A 408 46.99 20.78 -18.52
C HIS A 408 47.39 21.81 -17.44
N CYS A 409 47.36 21.44 -16.17
CA CYS A 409 47.82 22.29 -15.07
C CYS A 409 49.33 22.57 -15.15
N LYS A 410 50.17 21.57 -15.49
CA LYS A 410 51.61 21.79 -15.71
C LYS A 410 51.87 22.75 -16.87
N ASP A 411 51.16 22.59 -17.98
CA ASP A 411 51.27 23.47 -19.14
C ASP A 411 50.87 24.93 -18.82
N LEU A 412 49.88 25.13 -17.95
CA LEU A 412 49.47 26.46 -17.51
C LEU A 412 50.54 27.12 -16.63
N VAL A 413 51.11 26.38 -15.68
CA VAL A 413 52.19 26.88 -14.81
C VAL A 413 53.43 27.24 -15.65
N LEU A 414 53.82 26.40 -16.61
CA LEU A 414 54.95 26.65 -17.51
C LEU A 414 54.70 27.81 -18.49
N LYS A 415 53.45 28.10 -18.85
CA LYS A 415 53.06 29.26 -19.69
C LYS A 415 53.03 30.58 -18.92
N GLU A 416 52.79 30.54 -17.61
CA GLU A 416 52.91 31.72 -16.74
C GLU A 416 54.38 32.09 -16.48
N ASP A 417 55.26 31.11 -16.24
CA ASP A 417 56.72 31.34 -16.13
C ASP A 417 57.34 31.86 -17.45
N GLY A 418 56.73 31.57 -18.60
CA GLY A 418 57.20 32.02 -19.91
C GLY A 418 56.77 33.43 -20.33
N LYS A 419 56.02 34.17 -19.49
CA LYS A 419 55.55 35.54 -19.78
C LYS A 419 56.16 36.57 -18.84
N GLU A 420 57.49 36.62 -18.77
CA GLU A 420 58.21 37.84 -18.39
C GLU A 420 58.93 38.43 -19.61
N THR A 421 58.35 39.48 -20.17
CA THR A 421 59.08 40.53 -20.89
C THR A 421 59.07 41.78 -20.03
N SER A 422 60.28 42.33 -19.83
CA SER A 422 60.65 43.61 -19.19
C SER A 422 60.57 43.72 -17.66
N GLY A 423 61.58 43.12 -17.01
CA GLY A 423 62.48 43.88 -16.13
C GLY A 423 61.97 44.27 -14.75
N VAL A 424 61.78 43.29 -13.87
CA VAL A 424 62.11 43.34 -12.43
C VAL A 424 62.38 41.88 -12.02
N GLU A 425 63.57 41.56 -11.48
CA GLU A 425 63.81 40.25 -10.86
C GLU A 425 62.94 40.12 -9.61
N THR A 426 62.01 39.17 -9.62
CA THR A 426 61.41 38.63 -8.40
C THR A 426 61.63 37.11 -8.37
N ASP A 427 62.52 36.65 -7.49
CA ASP A 427 62.59 35.27 -7.05
C ASP A 427 61.26 34.91 -6.35
N ASP A 428 60.30 34.32 -7.08
CA ASP A 428 59.11 33.70 -6.48
C ASP A 428 59.33 32.17 -6.39
N PRO A 429 59.50 31.59 -5.18
CA PRO A 429 59.69 30.14 -5.01
C PRO A 429 58.40 29.31 -5.23
N MET A 430 57.27 29.93 -5.59
CA MET A 430 55.96 29.27 -5.62
C MET A 430 55.72 28.37 -6.84
N SER A 431 56.29 28.63 -8.02
CA SER A 431 56.03 27.82 -9.23
C SER A 431 56.67 26.42 -9.15
N GLY A 432 57.87 26.32 -8.56
CA GLY A 432 58.57 25.05 -8.35
C GLY A 432 57.86 24.08 -7.40
N GLY A 433 57.22 24.60 -6.34
CA GLY A 433 56.47 23.76 -5.37
C GLY A 433 55.18 23.16 -5.95
N VAL A 434 54.54 23.88 -6.88
CA VAL A 434 53.32 23.42 -7.56
C VAL A 434 53.65 22.32 -8.57
N LEU A 435 54.71 22.49 -9.37
CA LEU A 435 55.18 21.47 -10.31
C LEU A 435 55.57 20.17 -9.58
N GLN A 436 56.26 20.27 -8.45
CA GLN A 436 56.68 19.12 -7.64
C GLN A 436 55.48 18.36 -7.03
N SER A 437 54.41 19.07 -6.69
CA SER A 437 53.16 18.47 -6.20
C SER A 437 52.38 17.75 -7.31
N LEU A 438 52.38 18.32 -8.52
CA LEU A 438 51.78 17.71 -9.71
C LEU A 438 52.56 16.47 -10.18
N ASP A 439 53.89 16.47 -10.08
CA ASP A 439 54.74 15.28 -10.31
C ASP A 439 54.44 14.16 -9.31
N HIS A 440 54.18 14.50 -8.04
CA HIS A 440 53.84 13.53 -7.01
C HIS A 440 52.47 12.87 -7.27
N LEU A 441 51.47 13.67 -7.68
CA LEU A 441 50.15 13.18 -8.09
C LEU A 441 50.24 12.25 -9.30
N GLU A 442 51.05 12.59 -10.30
CA GLU A 442 51.28 11.74 -11.47
C GLU A 442 51.92 10.40 -11.09
N THR A 443 52.88 10.42 -10.16
CA THR A 443 53.53 9.21 -9.62
C THR A 443 52.55 8.32 -8.85
N MET A 444 51.66 8.90 -8.03
CA MET A 444 50.61 8.15 -7.32
C MET A 444 49.61 7.51 -8.30
N MET A 445 49.20 8.23 -9.35
CA MET A 445 48.31 7.69 -10.38
C MET A 445 48.96 6.51 -11.12
N ALA A 446 50.26 6.60 -11.43
CA ALA A 446 51.01 5.49 -12.04
C ALA A 446 51.11 4.25 -11.13
N GLN A 447 51.19 4.43 -9.80
CA GLN A 447 51.14 3.32 -8.83
C GLN A 447 49.76 2.66 -8.75
N VAL A 448 48.67 3.42 -8.91
CA VAL A 448 47.31 2.85 -8.97
C VAL A 448 47.13 2.01 -10.24
N PHE A 449 47.74 2.40 -11.36
CA PHE A 449 47.77 1.57 -12.58
C PHE A 449 48.52 0.24 -12.36
N SER A 450 49.65 0.25 -11.64
CA SER A 450 50.49 -0.94 -11.43
C SER A 450 50.01 -1.86 -10.30
N THR A 451 49.26 -1.35 -9.32
CA THR A 451 48.68 -2.13 -8.20
C THR A 451 47.28 -2.66 -8.48
N SER A 452 46.67 -2.32 -9.62
CA SER A 452 45.47 -3.01 -10.08
C SER A 452 45.75 -4.51 -10.20
N TRP A 453 44.90 -5.32 -9.58
CA TRP A 453 45.04 -6.78 -9.32
C TRP A 453 44.97 -7.64 -10.60
N ILE A 454 45.46 -7.14 -11.74
CA ILE A 454 45.32 -7.68 -13.09
C ILE A 454 46.62 -8.37 -13.57
N ALA A 455 47.74 -8.24 -12.85
CA ALA A 455 49.01 -8.83 -13.29
C ALA A 455 49.26 -10.29 -12.86
N LYS A 456 48.33 -10.98 -12.17
CA LYS A 456 48.48 -12.40 -11.84
C LYS A 456 47.17 -13.16 -12.03
N GLN A 457 47.03 -13.84 -13.17
CA GLN A 457 46.83 -15.29 -13.29
C GLN A 457 46.28 -15.64 -14.68
N GLU A 458 47.15 -16.16 -15.53
CA GLU A 458 46.77 -17.13 -16.58
C GLU A 458 46.31 -18.45 -15.90
N PRO A 459 45.46 -19.25 -16.55
CA PRO A 459 44.76 -20.36 -15.90
C PRO A 459 45.59 -21.64 -15.88
N GLU A 460 45.89 -22.15 -14.68
CA GLU A 460 46.26 -23.57 -14.51
C GLU A 460 45.02 -24.42 -14.20
N SER A 461 45.00 -25.59 -14.82
CA SER A 461 43.95 -26.61 -14.95
C SER A 461 43.56 -27.35 -13.65
N PRO A 462 42.49 -28.17 -13.62
CA PRO A 462 41.78 -28.55 -12.39
C PRO A 462 42.45 -29.69 -11.61
N ILE A 463 42.41 -29.59 -10.29
CA ILE A 463 42.94 -30.59 -9.35
C ILE A 463 41.86 -31.64 -9.03
N ALA A 464 42.24 -32.91 -9.18
CA ALA A 464 41.56 -34.06 -8.59
C ALA A 464 42.04 -34.30 -7.14
N SER A 465 41.11 -34.71 -6.28
CA SER A 465 41.24 -35.50 -5.04
C SER A 465 42.62 -35.65 -4.37
N ASP A 466 42.78 -35.19 -3.12
CA ASP A 466 42.76 -36.05 -1.92
C ASP A 466 43.26 -35.34 -0.63
N SER A 467 42.86 -35.97 0.48
CA SER A 467 43.08 -35.78 1.92
C SER A 467 44.42 -35.28 2.51
N ASN A 468 44.28 -34.69 3.72
CA ASN A 468 45.14 -34.75 4.93
C ASN A 468 46.04 -33.57 5.38
N ALA A 469 46.06 -33.41 6.73
CA ALA A 469 47.01 -32.71 7.63
C ALA A 469 46.89 -31.16 7.72
N SER A 470 46.57 -30.48 8.84
CA SER A 470 46.98 -30.46 10.28
C SER A 470 48.01 -29.36 10.61
N THR A 471 47.78 -28.67 11.75
CA THR A 471 48.69 -27.80 12.56
C THR A 471 49.05 -26.43 11.95
N SER A 472 49.14 -25.29 12.64
CA SER A 472 49.29 -24.92 14.07
C SER A 472 49.08 -23.39 14.27
N GLN A 473 48.50 -22.97 15.40
CA GLN A 473 48.63 -21.60 15.95
C GLN A 473 50.03 -21.39 16.57
N PRO A 474 50.47 -20.13 16.79
CA PRO A 474 50.35 -19.57 18.15
C PRO A 474 49.97 -18.07 18.17
N GLY A 475 49.34 -17.65 19.27
CA GLY A 475 48.96 -16.25 19.54
C GLY A 475 50.02 -15.44 20.29
N LEU A 476 49.72 -14.15 20.49
CA LEU A 476 50.23 -13.31 21.58
C LEU A 476 49.36 -12.05 21.70
N PHE A 477 48.72 -11.91 22.86
CA PHE A 477 48.20 -10.65 23.39
C PHE A 477 49.35 -9.92 24.08
N GLU A 478 49.46 -8.61 23.90
CA GLU A 478 50.00 -7.72 24.95
C GLU A 478 49.41 -6.31 24.84
N HIS A 479 49.06 -5.78 26.02
CA HIS A 479 48.46 -4.48 26.30
C HIS A 479 49.43 -3.33 26.04
N VAL A 480 48.95 -2.22 25.46
CA VAL A 480 49.44 -0.86 25.76
C VAL A 480 48.27 0.11 25.90
N SER A 481 48.40 0.93 26.92
CA SER A 481 47.47 1.85 27.56
C SER A 481 47.19 3.14 26.79
N ASP A 482 46.03 3.71 27.15
CA ASP A 482 45.57 5.08 27.01
C ASP A 482 46.67 6.15 27.17
N SER A 483 46.83 7.02 26.17
CA SER A 483 47.29 8.40 26.35
C SER A 483 46.84 9.26 25.17
N ARG A 484 45.96 10.21 25.47
CA ARG A 484 45.60 11.36 24.64
C ARG A 484 46.85 12.17 24.35
N ASP A 485 47.19 12.34 23.07
CA ASP A 485 47.89 13.53 22.59
C ASP A 485 47.50 13.79 21.13
N GLN A 486 46.72 14.86 20.96
CA GLN A 486 46.44 15.46 19.65
C GLN A 486 47.67 16.22 19.19
N VAL A 487 48.29 15.78 18.09
CA VAL A 487 49.27 16.59 17.36
C VAL A 487 48.57 17.19 16.13
N GLN A 488 48.06 18.41 16.31
CA GLN A 488 47.63 19.28 15.23
C GLN A 488 48.87 19.78 14.46
N VAL A 489 49.03 19.38 13.20
CA VAL A 489 49.95 20.04 12.26
C VAL A 489 49.12 20.72 11.18
N SER A 490 48.72 21.96 11.45
CA SER A 490 48.19 22.86 10.42
C SER A 490 49.35 23.60 9.74
N LYS A 491 49.68 23.24 8.49
CA LYS A 491 50.36 24.16 7.58
C LYS A 491 49.37 24.60 6.49
N PRO A 492 49.25 25.90 6.19
CA PRO A 492 48.28 26.40 5.23
C PRO A 492 48.66 25.96 3.81
N CYS A 493 47.69 25.34 3.13
CA CYS A 493 47.79 24.98 1.73
C CYS A 493 47.65 26.25 0.86
N PRO A 494 48.56 26.52 -0.10
CA PRO A 494 48.56 27.78 -0.86
C PRO A 494 47.40 27.90 -1.88
N PHE A 495 46.49 26.93 -1.95
CA PHE A 495 45.38 26.90 -2.92
C PHE A 495 44.07 27.56 -2.44
N ALA A 496 44.09 28.29 -1.32
CA ALA A 496 42.91 28.98 -0.78
C ALA A 496 42.28 30.03 -1.72
N ARG A 497 42.96 30.42 -2.80
CA ARG A 497 42.43 31.35 -3.82
C ARG A 497 41.58 30.69 -4.90
N TYR A 498 41.56 29.35 -4.98
CA TYR A 498 40.85 28.59 -6.03
C TYR A 498 39.77 27.63 -5.48
N GLY A 499 39.40 27.73 -4.20
CA GLY A 499 38.18 27.10 -3.68
C GLY A 499 38.16 25.56 -3.65
N LEU A 500 39.32 24.90 -3.50
CA LEU A 500 39.41 23.44 -3.35
C LEU A 500 39.99 23.08 -1.98
N THR A 501 39.20 22.42 -1.13
CA THR A 501 39.66 21.79 0.11
C THR A 501 39.60 20.27 -0.08
N LEU A 502 40.74 19.59 -0.03
CA LEU A 502 40.86 18.14 0.02
C LEU A 502 41.15 17.73 1.47
N THR A 503 40.29 16.93 2.08
CA THR A 503 40.54 16.32 3.39
C THR A 503 40.55 14.79 3.21
N LEU A 504 41.68 14.15 3.51
CA LEU A 504 41.85 12.70 3.54
C LEU A 504 41.84 12.26 5.00
N GLU A 505 40.83 11.51 5.43
CA GLU A 505 40.86 10.75 6.69
C GLU A 505 40.90 9.25 6.41
N TYR A 506 41.90 8.58 6.99
CA TYR A 506 42.11 7.14 6.91
C TYR A 506 41.62 6.50 8.22
N LEU A 507 40.49 5.79 8.21
CA LEU A 507 40.08 4.95 9.33
C LEU A 507 40.59 3.52 9.10
N ALA A 508 41.67 3.19 9.81
CA ALA A 508 42.19 1.84 9.92
C ALA A 508 41.22 0.98 10.74
N ASN A 509 40.21 0.37 10.10
CA ASN A 509 39.46 -0.81 10.62
C ASN A 509 38.54 -1.43 9.54
N GLY A 510 39.13 -2.04 8.52
CA GLY A 510 38.67 -3.30 7.89
C GLY A 510 37.20 -3.55 7.52
N ARG A 511 36.35 -2.54 7.29
CA ARG A 511 34.98 -2.72 6.76
C ARG A 511 34.84 -2.04 5.40
N ALA A 512 34.42 -2.82 4.40
CA ALA A 512 34.26 -2.38 3.02
C ALA A 512 33.24 -1.24 2.92
N THR A 513 33.68 -0.07 2.43
CA THR A 513 32.83 1.02 1.99
C THR A 513 32.36 0.78 0.55
N ARG A 514 31.06 0.91 0.35
CA ARG A 514 30.38 0.77 -0.95
C ARG A 514 30.58 2.05 -1.75
N TYR A 515 31.14 1.92 -2.94
CA TYR A 515 31.32 3.00 -3.92
C TYR A 515 29.95 3.39 -4.53
N MET A 516 29.56 4.66 -4.47
CA MET A 516 28.53 5.23 -5.35
C MET A 516 29.19 6.27 -6.26
N PRO A 517 29.01 6.21 -7.59
CA PRO A 517 29.52 7.23 -8.49
C PRO A 517 28.62 8.46 -8.45
N THR A 518 29.14 9.59 -7.98
CA THR A 518 28.56 10.91 -8.25
C THR A 518 28.87 11.27 -9.70
N THR A 519 27.86 11.24 -10.57
CA THR A 519 27.96 11.81 -11.92
C THR A 519 27.05 13.03 -12.02
N LYS A 520 27.61 14.20 -11.73
CA LYS A 520 27.22 15.45 -12.38
C LYS A 520 27.63 15.31 -13.85
N SER A 521 26.67 15.05 -14.75
CA SER A 521 26.81 15.31 -16.19
C SER A 521 25.44 15.26 -16.85
N TYR A 522 24.68 16.35 -16.74
CA TYR A 522 23.76 16.87 -17.77
C TYR A 522 23.45 18.32 -17.41
N ALA A 523 24.37 19.22 -17.73
CA ALA A 523 24.13 20.65 -17.79
C ALA A 523 24.52 21.10 -19.20
N ILE A 524 23.52 21.37 -20.05
CA ILE A 524 23.71 22.07 -21.32
C ILE A 524 22.71 23.22 -21.37
N LEU A 525 23.31 24.42 -21.28
CA LEU A 525 22.90 25.72 -21.81
C LEU A 525 21.67 26.41 -21.20
N ASN A 526 21.94 27.27 -20.22
CA ASN A 526 21.35 28.60 -20.22
C ASN A 526 22.45 29.66 -20.02
N THR A 527 22.61 30.47 -21.06
CA THR A 527 23.55 31.58 -21.18
C THR A 527 23.21 32.72 -20.21
N SER A 528 24.17 33.03 -19.34
CA SER A 528 24.54 34.38 -18.87
C SER A 528 23.42 35.35 -18.46
N ARG A 529 23.21 35.46 -17.14
CA ARG A 529 23.12 36.75 -16.43
C ARG A 529 23.48 36.56 -14.96
N GLN A 530 24.40 37.42 -14.49
CA GLN A 530 24.87 37.49 -13.11
C GLN A 530 23.71 37.53 -12.12
N ILE A 531 23.57 36.52 -11.26
CA ILE A 531 22.87 36.64 -9.99
C ILE A 531 23.83 36.13 -8.91
N SER A 532 24.20 37.09 -8.07
CA SER A 532 24.83 37.02 -6.76
C SER A 532 24.90 35.63 -6.11
N THR A 533 26.12 35.20 -5.84
CA THR A 533 26.50 34.11 -4.94
C THR A 533 26.10 34.45 -3.50
N ASP A 534 25.12 33.73 -2.96
CA ASP A 534 25.01 33.42 -1.52
C ASP A 534 23.89 32.38 -1.31
N ALA A 535 24.24 31.11 -1.49
CA ALA A 535 23.44 29.98 -1.03
C ALA A 535 24.42 28.94 -0.47
N SER A 536 24.60 28.98 0.85
CA SER A 536 25.33 27.98 1.61
C SER A 536 24.83 26.57 1.26
N GLU A 537 25.72 25.69 0.81
CA GLU A 537 25.41 24.27 0.59
C GLU A 537 25.00 23.62 1.91
N CYS A 538 23.70 23.55 2.10
CA CYS A 538 23.05 22.90 3.21
C CYS A 538 23.19 21.38 3.05
N THR A 539 24.11 20.75 3.80
CA THR A 539 24.36 19.31 3.77
C THR A 539 23.72 18.63 4.99
N TYR A 540 22.61 17.91 4.78
CA TYR A 540 22.11 16.90 5.73
C TYR A 540 22.62 15.54 5.31
N GLU A 541 22.88 14.65 6.27
CA GLU A 541 23.23 13.27 5.94
C GLU A 541 22.00 12.53 5.41
N THR A 542 22.20 11.71 4.38
CA THR A 542 21.17 10.83 3.78
C THR A 542 20.41 10.00 4.83
N ILE A 543 21.10 9.60 5.91
CA ILE A 543 20.51 8.83 7.01
C ILE A 543 19.50 9.66 7.81
N GLU A 544 19.80 10.94 8.05
CA GLU A 544 18.98 11.86 8.83
C GLU A 544 17.65 12.16 8.12
N LEU A 545 17.68 12.40 6.80
CA LEU A 545 16.47 12.64 6.00
C LEU A 545 15.52 11.45 5.97
N LEU A 546 16.06 10.22 5.91
CA LEU A 546 15.26 9.00 5.93
C LEU A 546 14.64 8.76 7.31
N GLU A 547 15.33 9.14 8.38
CA GLU A 547 14.78 9.11 9.73
C GLU A 547 13.60 10.09 9.87
N TYR A 548 13.76 11.33 9.41
CA TYR A 548 12.67 12.31 9.39
C TYR A 548 11.48 11.83 8.56
N LEU A 549 11.73 11.24 7.39
CA LEU A 549 10.69 10.67 6.55
C LEU A 549 9.95 9.54 7.26
N GLN A 550 10.66 8.63 7.91
CA GLN A 550 10.06 7.51 8.61
C GLN A 550 9.19 7.99 9.79
N PHE A 551 9.69 8.95 10.57
CA PHE A 551 8.92 9.57 11.65
C PHE A 551 7.64 10.26 11.13
N ALA A 552 7.75 11.05 10.05
CA ALA A 552 6.61 11.74 9.46
C ALA A 552 5.54 10.76 8.95
N LYS A 553 5.96 9.64 8.36
CA LYS A 553 5.07 8.56 7.91
C LYS A 553 4.26 7.96 9.04
N GLU A 554 4.95 7.52 10.10
CA GLU A 554 4.31 6.91 11.27
C GLU A 554 3.33 7.89 11.92
N THR A 555 3.76 9.14 12.09
CA THR A 555 2.94 10.21 12.66
C THR A 555 1.70 10.49 11.80
N ALA A 556 1.83 10.56 10.47
CA ALA A 556 0.69 10.77 9.57
C ALA A 556 -0.30 9.60 9.61
N ILE A 557 0.19 8.36 9.65
CA ILE A 557 -0.66 7.16 9.74
C ILE A 557 -1.46 7.17 11.05
N ASP A 558 -0.82 7.48 12.17
CA ASP A 558 -1.47 7.54 13.47
C ASP A 558 -2.46 8.71 13.57
N ALA A 559 -2.09 9.89 13.07
CA ALA A 559 -3.02 11.02 12.92
C ALA A 559 -4.24 10.65 12.08
N GLY A 560 -4.05 9.92 10.98
CA GLY A 560 -5.15 9.47 10.13
C GLY A 560 -6.12 8.49 10.83
N LYS A 561 -5.69 7.79 11.90
CA LYS A 561 -6.61 6.98 12.74
C LYS A 561 -7.59 7.87 13.50
N ILE A 562 -7.15 9.04 13.96
CA ILE A 562 -8.00 10.03 14.64
C ILE A 562 -9.08 10.53 13.68
N ILE A 563 -8.71 10.87 12.43
CA ILE A 563 -9.65 11.27 11.37
C ILE A 563 -10.67 10.17 11.08
N LYS A 564 -10.24 8.91 10.93
CA LYS A 564 -11.16 7.77 10.72
C LYS A 564 -12.14 7.63 11.88
N GLN A 565 -11.63 7.65 13.11
CA GLN A 565 -12.45 7.52 14.29
C GLN A 565 -13.49 8.64 14.40
N ALA A 566 -13.11 9.88 14.08
CA ALA A 566 -14.04 11.01 14.06
C ALA A 566 -15.15 10.82 13.02
N LEU A 567 -14.84 10.31 11.82
CA LEU A 567 -15.84 9.99 10.79
C LEU A 567 -16.72 8.79 11.18
N ASP A 568 -16.13 7.73 11.73
CA ASP A 568 -16.87 6.55 12.18
C ASP A 568 -17.88 6.90 13.28
N ASN A 569 -17.46 7.75 14.24
CA ASN A 569 -18.35 8.26 15.29
C ASN A 569 -19.54 9.05 14.73
N ARG A 570 -19.31 9.82 13.65
CA ARG A 570 -20.36 10.54 12.93
C ARG A 570 -21.30 9.57 12.22
N TYR A 571 -20.77 8.58 11.50
CA TYR A 571 -21.59 7.58 10.79
C TYR A 571 -22.39 6.67 11.73
N SER A 572 -21.88 6.37 12.92
CA SER A 572 -22.54 5.50 13.89
C SER A 572 -23.63 6.20 14.71
N GLY A 573 -23.86 7.51 14.52
CA GLY A 573 -24.82 8.29 15.30
C GLY A 573 -24.51 8.35 16.80
N LYS A 574 -23.27 8.02 17.19
CA LYS A 574 -22.79 8.03 18.59
C LYS A 574 -22.26 9.40 19.01
N ALA A 575 -22.15 10.34 18.08
CA ALA A 575 -22.15 11.74 18.42
C ALA A 575 -23.54 12.08 18.99
N GLU A 576 -23.71 11.91 20.31
CA GLU A 576 -24.88 12.40 21.02
C GLU A 576 -25.12 13.86 20.63
N ALA A 577 -26.39 14.23 20.60
CA ALA A 577 -26.86 15.59 20.52
C ALA A 577 -26.31 16.44 21.69
N PHE A 578 -25.02 16.81 21.64
CA PHE A 578 -24.47 17.93 22.37
C PHE A 578 -24.87 19.20 21.61
N VAL A 579 -26.08 19.64 21.94
CA VAL A 579 -26.49 21.05 22.01
C VAL A 579 -26.05 21.93 20.82
N LEU A 580 -26.97 22.00 19.86
CA LEU A 580 -27.15 23.07 18.86
C LEU A 580 -27.45 24.46 19.47
N GLU A 581 -26.82 24.85 20.58
CA GLU A 581 -26.97 26.17 21.19
C GLU A 581 -25.62 26.77 21.60
N LYS A 582 -24.78 27.02 20.60
CA LYS A 582 -23.95 28.22 20.43
C LYS A 582 -23.12 28.00 19.17
N TYR A 583 -22.73 29.09 18.53
CA TYR A 583 -21.88 29.17 17.33
C TYR A 583 -22.64 29.28 16.00
N ASP A 584 -22.74 30.53 15.54
CA ASP A 584 -23.29 30.99 14.25
C ASP A 584 -22.41 30.63 13.03
N ASN A 585 -21.74 29.47 13.00
CA ASN A 585 -20.91 29.12 11.84
C ASN A 585 -20.76 27.59 11.64
N PRO A 586 -21.12 27.03 10.46
CA PRO A 586 -20.85 25.64 10.09
C PRO A 586 -19.37 25.21 10.13
N ALA A 587 -18.45 26.17 10.30
CA ALA A 587 -17.02 25.95 10.48
C ALA A 587 -16.65 25.30 11.84
N ASP A 588 -17.48 25.43 12.88
CA ASP A 588 -17.10 25.01 14.25
C ASP A 588 -17.10 23.49 14.50
N LEU A 589 -17.69 22.67 13.61
CA LEU A 589 -17.71 21.21 13.74
C LEU A 589 -16.39 20.53 13.33
N VAL A 590 -15.52 21.26 12.63
CA VAL A 590 -14.24 20.80 12.07
C VAL A 590 -13.14 20.95 13.10
N THR A 591 -13.19 22.07 13.83
CA THR A 591 -12.16 22.56 14.75
C THR A 591 -11.73 21.54 15.80
N GLU A 592 -12.60 20.68 16.32
CA GLU A 592 -12.18 19.67 17.32
C GLU A 592 -11.30 18.55 16.74
N THR A 593 -11.59 18.09 15.52
CA THR A 593 -10.81 17.02 14.89
C THR A 593 -9.46 17.56 14.42
N ASP A 594 -9.47 18.72 13.77
CA ASP A 594 -8.26 19.44 13.37
C ASP A 594 -7.36 19.74 14.56
N GLN A 595 -7.91 20.29 15.66
CA GLN A 595 -7.14 20.53 16.88
C GLN A 595 -6.61 19.25 17.51
N ALA A 596 -7.39 18.16 17.51
CA ALA A 596 -6.95 16.89 18.07
C ALA A 596 -5.79 16.30 17.26
N VAL A 597 -5.90 16.33 15.93
CA VAL A 597 -4.86 15.84 15.02
C VAL A 597 -3.61 16.71 15.11
N GLU A 598 -3.74 18.05 15.06
CA GLU A 598 -2.59 18.93 15.16
C GLU A 598 -1.90 18.79 16.52
N LYS A 599 -2.66 18.73 17.61
CA LYS A 599 -2.11 18.53 18.95
C LYS A 599 -1.35 17.21 19.05
N PHE A 600 -1.86 16.14 18.44
CA PHE A 600 -1.17 14.85 18.39
C PHE A 600 0.15 14.96 17.62
N ILE A 601 0.12 15.51 16.40
CA ILE A 601 1.31 15.66 15.55
C ILE A 601 2.35 16.56 16.21
N LYS A 602 1.94 17.72 16.72
CA LYS A 602 2.80 18.67 17.43
C LYS A 602 3.44 18.03 18.66
N HIS A 603 2.66 17.31 19.46
CA HIS A 603 3.21 16.61 20.62
C HIS A 603 4.23 15.53 20.24
N ALA A 604 3.96 14.76 19.18
CA ALA A 604 4.91 13.77 18.66
C ALA A 604 6.22 14.44 18.21
N ILE A 605 6.13 15.56 17.50
CA ILE A 605 7.29 16.35 17.03
C ILE A 605 8.08 16.92 18.20
N GLU A 606 7.44 17.61 19.14
CA GLU A 606 8.10 18.22 20.29
C GLU A 606 8.77 17.17 21.18
N THR A 607 8.17 15.98 21.28
CA THR A 607 8.73 14.86 22.05
C THR A 607 9.97 14.28 21.38
N ARG A 608 9.93 14.07 20.06
CA ARG A 608 11.02 13.42 19.32
C ARG A 608 12.15 14.37 18.92
N TYR A 609 11.80 15.61 18.64
CA TYR A 609 12.66 16.66 18.11
C TYR A 609 12.39 18.01 18.82
N PRO A 610 12.75 18.14 20.10
CA PRO A 610 12.43 19.32 20.92
C PRO A 610 13.08 20.63 20.43
N ALA A 611 14.12 20.54 19.60
CA ALA A 611 14.78 21.69 18.99
C ALA A 611 14.13 22.15 17.67
N HIS A 612 13.23 21.34 17.08
CA HIS A 612 12.60 21.66 15.80
C HIS A 612 11.44 22.63 16.02
N LYS A 613 11.17 23.46 15.00
CA LYS A 613 10.05 24.40 14.98
C LYS A 613 8.82 23.75 14.38
N PHE A 614 7.67 24.36 14.63
CA PHE A 614 6.36 23.88 14.19
C PHE A 614 5.53 25.04 13.64
N ILE A 615 4.96 24.85 12.45
CA ILE A 615 3.96 25.71 11.82
C ILE A 615 2.78 24.80 11.50
N GLY A 616 1.60 25.10 12.04
CA GLY A 616 0.39 24.35 11.78
C GLY A 616 -0.80 25.27 11.58
N GLU A 617 -1.79 24.82 10.80
CA GLU A 617 -3.01 25.58 10.49
C GLU A 617 -3.75 26.04 11.75
N GLU A 618 -3.99 25.14 12.71
CA GLU A 618 -4.78 25.43 13.91
C GLU A 618 -3.98 26.30 14.89
N THR A 619 -2.68 26.06 15.02
CA THR A 619 -1.79 26.92 15.81
C THR A 619 -1.77 28.35 15.24
N PHE A 620 -1.75 28.51 13.92
CA PHE A 620 -1.83 29.83 13.28
C PHE A 620 -3.21 30.48 13.45
N ALA A 621 -4.29 29.72 13.25
CA ALA A 621 -5.67 30.19 13.46
C ALA A 621 -5.92 30.65 14.91
N ALA A 622 -5.25 30.03 15.89
CA ALA A 622 -5.25 30.44 17.29
C ALA A 622 -4.44 31.72 17.60
N GLY A 623 -3.86 32.37 16.59
CA GLY A 623 -3.14 33.65 16.69
C GLY A 623 -1.64 33.54 16.93
N ALA A 624 -1.05 32.34 16.79
CA ALA A 624 0.40 32.20 16.83
C ALA A 624 1.03 32.87 15.60
N LYS A 625 2.11 33.62 15.81
CA LYS A 625 2.88 34.20 14.71
C LYS A 625 3.83 33.15 14.12
N THR A 626 3.78 32.99 12.81
CA THR A 626 4.76 32.18 12.07
C THR A 626 6.12 32.86 12.12
N GLU A 627 7.16 32.19 12.61
CA GLU A 627 8.56 32.61 12.46
C GLU A 627 9.30 31.54 11.66
N TYR A 628 9.97 31.95 10.58
CA TYR A 628 10.65 31.04 9.68
C TYR A 628 12.17 31.24 9.74
N THR A 629 12.84 30.36 10.49
CA THR A 629 14.29 30.39 10.69
C THR A 629 15.00 29.40 9.77
N SER A 630 16.31 29.26 9.92
CA SER A 630 17.08 28.18 9.27
C SER A 630 16.89 26.81 9.94
N ASP A 631 16.28 26.78 11.13
CA ASP A 631 16.10 25.56 11.91
C ASP A 631 15.14 24.58 11.21
N PRO A 632 15.27 23.26 11.45
CA PRO A 632 14.28 22.29 11.02
C PRO A 632 12.88 22.72 11.48
N THR A 633 11.98 22.91 10.53
CA THR A 633 10.62 23.41 10.77
C THR A 633 9.62 22.47 10.11
N TRP A 634 8.78 21.86 10.94
CA TRP A 634 7.67 21.02 10.50
C TRP A 634 6.47 21.90 10.15
N ILE A 635 5.91 21.72 8.97
CA ILE A 635 4.79 22.49 8.45
C ILE A 635 3.64 21.50 8.19
N VAL A 636 2.52 21.67 8.89
CA VAL A 636 1.48 20.65 9.03
C VAL A 636 0.10 21.19 8.73
N ASP A 637 -0.63 20.50 7.85
CA ASP A 637 -2.08 20.61 7.74
C ASP A 637 -2.68 19.34 8.40
N PRO A 638 -3.39 19.48 9.53
CA PRO A 638 -3.97 18.35 10.22
C PRO A 638 -5.08 17.66 9.41
N VAL A 639 -5.90 18.40 8.64
CA VAL A 639 -7.01 17.89 7.82
C VAL A 639 -7.18 18.73 6.54
N ASP A 640 -6.31 18.48 5.55
CA ASP A 640 -6.48 19.04 4.21
C ASP A 640 -7.75 18.44 3.58
N GLY A 641 -8.59 19.32 3.02
CA GLY A 641 -9.94 18.94 2.59
C GLY A 641 -10.96 18.90 3.72
N THR A 642 -10.83 19.76 4.73
CA THR A 642 -11.82 20.01 5.79
C THR A 642 -13.28 19.98 5.31
N THR A 643 -13.63 20.65 4.20
CA THR A 643 -15.01 20.63 3.67
C THR A 643 -15.42 19.22 3.21
N ASN A 644 -14.50 18.47 2.63
CA ASN A 644 -14.72 17.08 2.25
C ASN A 644 -14.95 16.20 3.48
N PHE A 645 -14.18 16.43 4.56
CA PHE A 645 -14.37 15.75 5.84
C PHE A 645 -15.78 15.98 6.40
N VAL A 646 -16.26 17.22 6.40
CA VAL A 646 -17.63 17.57 6.86
C VAL A 646 -18.70 16.77 6.11
N HIS A 647 -18.51 16.56 4.80
CA HIS A 647 -19.47 15.88 3.94
C HIS A 647 -19.21 14.38 3.77
N GLY A 648 -18.17 13.83 4.40
CA GLY A 648 -17.76 12.44 4.23
C GLY A 648 -17.23 12.11 2.81
N PHE A 649 -16.82 13.12 2.04
CA PHE A 649 -16.19 12.93 0.74
C PHE A 649 -14.73 12.47 0.95
N PRO A 650 -14.26 11.39 0.27
CA PRO A 650 -13.04 10.69 0.69
C PRO A 650 -11.72 11.39 0.31
N TYR A 651 -11.75 12.64 -0.16
CA TYR A 651 -10.56 13.46 -0.42
C TYR A 651 -10.19 14.28 0.82
N VAL A 652 -9.69 13.59 1.83
CA VAL A 652 -9.25 14.16 3.11
C VAL A 652 -7.86 13.62 3.40
N ALA A 653 -6.92 14.46 3.83
CA ALA A 653 -5.56 14.02 4.10
C ALA A 653 -4.90 14.74 5.29
N VAL A 654 -3.96 14.04 5.93
CA VAL A 654 -2.96 14.65 6.81
C VAL A 654 -1.77 15.05 5.94
N SER A 655 -1.32 16.30 6.01
CA SER A 655 -0.16 16.82 5.29
C SER A 655 0.95 17.17 6.29
N ILE A 656 2.14 16.55 6.14
CA ILE A 656 3.30 16.79 7.00
C ILE A 656 4.52 17.07 6.11
N GLY A 657 4.96 18.32 6.11
CA GLY A 657 6.18 18.77 5.45
C GLY A 657 7.29 19.09 6.44
N LEU A 658 8.54 18.91 6.05
CA LEU A 658 9.70 19.42 6.78
C LEU A 658 10.53 20.31 5.87
N THR A 659 10.82 21.50 6.37
CA THR A 659 11.84 22.38 5.79
C THR A 659 13.07 22.38 6.68
N VAL A 660 14.25 22.43 6.08
CA VAL A 660 15.48 22.62 6.83
C VAL A 660 16.40 23.56 6.04
N ASN A 661 17.02 24.53 6.71
CA ASN A 661 17.66 25.68 6.08
C ASN A 661 16.76 26.35 5.05
N LYS A 662 15.47 26.48 5.40
CA LYS A 662 14.41 27.08 4.58
C LYS A 662 14.09 26.36 3.27
N VAL A 663 14.56 25.13 3.09
CA VAL A 663 14.30 24.31 1.90
C VAL A 663 13.39 23.14 2.27
N PRO A 664 12.28 22.90 1.57
CA PRO A 664 11.49 21.67 1.72
C PRO A 664 12.34 20.44 1.41
N VAL A 665 12.41 19.48 2.34
CA VAL A 665 13.25 18.26 2.19
C VAL A 665 12.52 16.95 2.44
N VAL A 666 11.43 16.94 3.21
CA VAL A 666 10.59 15.76 3.45
C VAL A 666 9.13 16.15 3.28
N GLY A 667 8.36 15.28 2.64
CA GLY A 667 6.92 15.45 2.47
C GLY A 667 6.18 14.13 2.62
N VAL A 668 5.14 14.13 3.47
CA VAL A 668 4.20 13.03 3.67
C VAL A 668 2.79 13.58 3.54
N VAL A 669 1.99 12.98 2.66
CA VAL A 669 0.55 13.25 2.56
C VAL A 669 -0.17 11.92 2.69
N TYR A 670 -1.03 11.78 3.69
CA TYR A 670 -1.75 10.53 3.94
C TYR A 670 -3.26 10.75 3.87
N ASN A 671 -3.91 10.09 2.90
CA ASN A 671 -5.36 9.99 2.86
C ASN A 671 -5.80 8.72 3.61
N PRO A 672 -6.34 8.85 4.83
CA PRO A 672 -6.77 7.68 5.59
C PRO A 672 -7.94 6.93 4.94
N LEU A 673 -8.86 7.63 4.28
CA LEU A 673 -10.09 7.05 3.74
C LEU A 673 -9.86 6.20 2.50
N LEU A 674 -8.93 6.61 1.65
CA LEU A 674 -8.51 5.85 0.46
C LEU A 674 -7.30 4.95 0.72
N ASN A 675 -6.68 5.05 1.91
CA ASN A 675 -5.46 4.34 2.26
C ASN A 675 -4.34 4.61 1.22
N GLU A 676 -4.14 5.89 0.92
CA GLU A 676 -3.09 6.37 0.02
C GLU A 676 -2.09 7.20 0.83
N LEU A 677 -0.87 6.68 0.98
CA LEU A 677 0.25 7.30 1.66
C LEU A 677 1.29 7.75 0.62
N TYR A 678 1.39 9.06 0.42
CA TYR A 678 2.38 9.68 -0.46
C TYR A 678 3.58 10.12 0.36
N THR A 679 4.78 9.75 -0.07
CA THR A 679 6.02 9.99 0.71
C THR A 679 7.15 10.38 -0.21
N ALA A 680 7.93 11.38 0.18
CA ALA A 680 9.15 11.76 -0.52
C ALA A 680 10.17 12.39 0.43
N ALA A 681 11.44 12.14 0.14
CA ALA A 681 12.57 12.88 0.72
C ALA A 681 13.49 13.34 -0.41
N LYS A 682 14.12 14.51 -0.23
CA LYS A 682 14.95 15.15 -1.24
C LYS A 682 16.07 14.22 -1.73
N GLY A 683 16.10 13.93 -3.03
CA GLY A 683 17.06 13.02 -3.66
C GLY A 683 16.74 11.53 -3.52
N HIS A 684 15.63 11.16 -2.87
CA HIS A 684 15.22 9.77 -2.65
C HIS A 684 14.00 9.35 -3.48
N GLY A 685 13.37 10.29 -4.16
CA GLY A 685 12.16 10.08 -4.95
C GLY A 685 10.87 10.03 -4.17
N ALA A 686 9.78 9.99 -4.92
CA ALA A 686 8.43 9.92 -4.41
C ALA A 686 7.81 8.53 -4.55
N PHE A 687 7.01 8.14 -3.56
CA PHE A 687 6.36 6.84 -3.50
C PHE A 687 4.91 6.96 -3.04
N LEU A 688 4.05 6.10 -3.59
CA LEU A 688 2.71 5.81 -3.11
C LEU A 688 2.72 4.46 -2.39
N ASN A 689 2.17 4.43 -1.17
CA ASN A 689 2.09 3.24 -0.32
C ASN A 689 3.44 2.52 -0.20
N GLU A 690 4.51 3.32 -0.05
CA GLU A 690 5.92 2.93 0.17
C GLU A 690 6.61 2.16 -0.97
N SER A 691 5.83 1.48 -1.81
CA SER A 691 6.31 0.48 -2.77
C SER A 691 6.17 0.93 -4.22
N VAL A 692 5.20 1.81 -4.51
CA VAL A 692 4.93 2.27 -5.87
C VAL A 692 5.68 3.58 -6.11
N ARG A 693 6.72 3.53 -6.94
CA ARG A 693 7.46 4.74 -7.34
C ARG A 693 6.57 5.67 -8.15
N LEU A 694 6.63 6.98 -7.88
CA LEU A 694 5.95 8.00 -8.66
C LEU A 694 6.88 8.67 -9.69
N PRO A 695 6.36 9.09 -10.86
CA PRO A 695 4.97 8.94 -11.32
C PRO A 695 4.60 7.47 -11.60
N LEU A 696 3.31 7.16 -11.68
CA LEU A 696 2.83 5.78 -11.84
C LEU A 696 3.32 5.09 -13.13
N CYS A 697 3.76 5.87 -14.13
CA CYS A 697 4.36 5.33 -15.33
C CYS A 697 5.81 4.83 -15.13
N HIS A 698 6.48 5.16 -14.03
CA HIS A 698 7.86 4.73 -13.77
C HIS A 698 8.00 3.19 -13.83
N PRO A 699 9.05 2.64 -14.48
CA PRO A 699 10.22 3.33 -15.05
C PRO A 699 10.04 3.84 -16.49
N HIS A 700 8.83 3.78 -17.05
CA HIS A 700 8.56 4.32 -18.38
C HIS A 700 8.57 5.85 -18.37
N PRO A 701 8.95 6.49 -19.51
CA PRO A 701 8.82 7.92 -19.67
C PRO A 701 7.37 8.40 -19.48
N SER A 702 7.19 9.55 -18.84
CA SER A 702 5.89 10.22 -18.75
C SER A 702 5.31 10.50 -20.14
N LEU A 703 3.98 10.54 -20.21
CA LEU A 703 3.29 10.96 -21.43
C LEU A 703 3.71 12.39 -21.82
N PRO A 704 3.95 12.69 -23.11
CA PRO A 704 4.33 14.04 -23.54
C PRO A 704 3.28 15.09 -23.18
N LEU A 705 3.72 16.27 -22.75
CA LEU A 705 2.86 17.45 -22.57
C LEU A 705 3.01 18.37 -23.79
N LYS A 706 2.18 18.15 -24.82
CA LYS A 706 2.32 18.85 -26.11
C LYS A 706 1.71 20.24 -26.12
N SER A 707 0.50 20.36 -25.57
CA SER A 707 -0.25 21.60 -25.54
C SER A 707 -1.23 21.59 -24.38
N LEU A 708 -1.70 22.77 -23.98
CA LEU A 708 -2.66 22.89 -22.90
C LEU A 708 -3.98 22.14 -23.20
N SER A 709 -4.38 22.01 -24.46
CA SER A 709 -5.63 21.34 -24.86
C SER A 709 -5.67 19.85 -24.57
N ASP A 710 -4.52 19.25 -24.32
CA ASP A 710 -4.40 17.84 -23.94
C ASP A 710 -4.32 17.66 -22.41
N CYS A 711 -4.19 18.76 -21.65
CA CYS A 711 -3.99 18.72 -20.20
C CYS A 711 -5.32 18.59 -19.43
N LEU A 712 -5.34 17.72 -18.44
CA LEU A 712 -6.27 17.73 -17.32
C LEU A 712 -5.77 18.68 -16.23
N ILE A 713 -6.56 19.71 -15.93
CA ILE A 713 -6.22 20.72 -14.92
C ILE A 713 -7.02 20.46 -13.63
N ALA A 714 -6.39 20.57 -12.48
CA ALA A 714 -7.07 20.68 -11.19
C ALA A 714 -6.96 22.12 -10.65
N THR A 715 -8.04 22.61 -10.03
CA THR A 715 -8.12 23.91 -9.36
C THR A 715 -9.34 23.93 -8.44
N GLU A 716 -9.34 24.80 -7.45
CA GLU A 716 -10.40 24.93 -6.45
C GLU A 716 -11.00 26.34 -6.43
N MET A 717 -12.21 26.42 -5.89
CA MET A 717 -12.88 27.71 -5.71
C MET A 717 -12.25 28.54 -4.58
N GLY A 718 -11.41 27.94 -3.73
CA GLY A 718 -10.71 28.56 -2.60
C GLY A 718 -11.59 28.91 -1.39
N ALA A 719 -10.97 29.29 -0.28
CA ALA A 719 -11.67 29.74 0.93
C ALA A 719 -12.14 31.21 0.85
N ASP A 720 -11.42 32.06 0.13
CA ASP A 720 -11.80 33.47 -0.05
C ASP A 720 -12.92 33.61 -1.10
N ARG A 721 -14.12 33.92 -0.62
CA ARG A 721 -15.34 34.03 -1.45
C ARG A 721 -15.73 35.46 -1.79
N ARG A 722 -14.84 36.45 -1.58
CA ARG A 722 -15.09 37.83 -2.02
C ARG A 722 -15.31 37.85 -3.54
N SER A 723 -16.32 38.62 -3.96
CA SER A 723 -16.81 38.61 -5.35
C SER A 723 -15.69 38.87 -6.37
N GLU A 724 -14.77 39.79 -6.10
CA GLU A 724 -13.64 40.11 -6.96
C GLU A 724 -12.65 38.95 -7.15
N ILE A 725 -12.33 38.22 -6.09
CA ILE A 725 -11.41 37.06 -6.14
C ILE A 725 -12.09 35.87 -6.82
N LEU A 726 -13.34 35.59 -6.45
CA LEU A 726 -14.09 34.49 -7.02
C LEU A 726 -14.34 34.71 -8.52
N SER A 727 -14.67 35.94 -8.93
CA SER A 727 -14.86 36.28 -10.35
C SER A 727 -13.56 36.06 -11.12
N ALA A 728 -12.42 36.54 -10.61
CA ALA A 728 -11.14 36.35 -11.28
C ALA A 728 -10.73 34.87 -11.40
N LYS A 729 -11.04 34.04 -10.40
CA LYS A 729 -10.84 32.58 -10.48
C LYS A 729 -11.76 31.92 -11.50
N ILE A 730 -13.04 32.30 -11.52
CA ILE A 730 -14.00 31.79 -12.51
C ILE A 730 -13.57 32.22 -13.91
N ASP A 731 -13.07 33.43 -14.09
CA ASP A 731 -12.52 33.92 -15.35
C ASP A 731 -11.30 33.10 -15.77
N ALA A 732 -10.39 32.78 -14.85
CA ALA A 732 -9.27 31.88 -15.13
C ALA A 732 -9.75 30.48 -15.58
N ILE A 733 -10.71 29.87 -14.87
CA ILE A 733 -11.31 28.57 -15.24
C ILE A 733 -12.02 28.65 -16.60
N HIS A 734 -12.74 29.75 -16.84
CA HIS A 734 -13.38 30.02 -18.12
C HIS A 734 -12.33 30.15 -19.23
N ASN A 735 -11.22 30.85 -18.99
CA ASN A 735 -10.13 31.00 -19.95
C ASN A 735 -9.45 29.65 -20.23
N PHE A 736 -9.17 28.86 -19.20
CA PHE A 736 -8.71 27.48 -19.36
C PHE A 736 -9.68 26.69 -20.22
N SER A 737 -10.99 26.89 -20.12
CA SER A 737 -11.97 26.07 -20.84
C SER A 737 -12.30 26.57 -22.25
N SER A 738 -12.08 27.85 -22.55
CA SER A 738 -12.63 28.51 -23.74
C SER A 738 -11.60 29.17 -24.66
N GLN A 739 -10.41 29.52 -24.15
CA GLN A 739 -9.39 30.21 -24.91
C GLN A 739 -8.30 29.23 -25.39
N PRO A 740 -8.05 29.12 -26.72
CA PRO A 740 -6.91 28.35 -27.19
C PRO A 740 -5.65 29.05 -26.67
N GLY A 741 -4.75 28.29 -26.02
CA GLY A 741 -3.39 28.76 -25.78
C GLY A 741 -2.77 29.27 -27.07
N GLN A 742 -1.72 30.09 -26.99
CA GLN A 742 -1.07 30.80 -28.11
C GLN A 742 -0.43 29.86 -29.16
N GLU A 743 -1.22 29.02 -29.83
CA GLU A 743 -0.83 28.20 -30.96
C GLU A 743 -1.76 28.47 -32.16
N GLY A 744 -1.28 29.33 -33.06
CA GLY A 744 -1.31 29.11 -34.51
C GLY A 744 -2.67 28.85 -35.19
N LYS A 745 -3.20 29.90 -35.83
CA LYS A 745 -3.90 29.90 -37.14
C LYS A 745 -4.39 28.53 -37.65
N ARG A 746 -5.52 28.03 -37.13
CA ARG A 746 -6.33 27.07 -37.89
C ARG A 746 -7.13 27.83 -38.96
N SER A 747 -7.04 27.30 -40.17
CA SER A 747 -7.79 27.69 -41.36
C SER A 747 -9.25 28.08 -41.05
N TYR A 748 -9.75 29.07 -41.80
CA TYR A 748 -11.06 29.73 -41.75
C TYR A 748 -12.30 28.79 -41.83
N VAL A 749 -12.14 27.47 -41.72
CA VAL A 749 -13.16 26.43 -41.95
C VAL A 749 -13.55 25.66 -40.67
N SER A 750 -12.95 25.91 -39.50
CA SER A 750 -13.38 25.25 -38.25
C SER A 750 -13.36 26.16 -37.02
N GLN A 751 -14.27 27.13 -36.97
CA GLN A 751 -14.64 27.84 -35.73
C GLN A 751 -15.38 26.96 -34.69
N ALA A 752 -15.50 25.65 -34.93
CA ALA A 752 -16.28 24.72 -34.08
C ALA A 752 -15.44 23.89 -33.08
N LYS A 753 -14.14 24.19 -32.86
CA LYS A 753 -13.29 23.47 -31.89
C LYS A 753 -12.19 24.36 -31.25
N ALA A 754 -12.57 25.47 -30.60
CA ALA A 754 -11.71 26.13 -29.61
C ALA A 754 -11.74 25.27 -28.33
N GLY A 755 -10.64 24.85 -27.69
CA GLY A 755 -9.31 25.43 -27.56
C GLY A 755 -9.22 25.94 -26.13
N GLY A 756 -8.52 25.23 -25.25
CA GLY A 756 -8.51 25.44 -23.79
C GLY A 756 -7.69 24.31 -23.16
N ALA A 757 -8.15 23.75 -22.04
CA ALA A 757 -7.69 22.51 -21.41
C ALA A 757 -8.64 21.37 -21.73
N HIS A 758 -8.18 20.11 -21.62
CA HIS A 758 -9.03 18.95 -21.90
C HIS A 758 -10.22 18.86 -20.94
N SER A 759 -9.97 19.10 -19.65
CA SER A 759 -10.99 19.15 -18.61
C SER A 759 -10.45 19.80 -17.34
N VAL A 760 -11.34 20.21 -16.44
CA VAL A 760 -11.01 20.78 -15.13
C VAL A 760 -11.57 19.88 -14.01
N ARG A 761 -10.86 19.75 -12.90
CA ARG A 761 -11.28 19.05 -11.67
C ARG A 761 -11.19 20.00 -10.47
N SER A 762 -12.15 19.90 -9.57
CA SER A 762 -12.14 20.50 -8.23
C SER A 762 -12.52 19.37 -7.28
N THR A 763 -11.59 18.97 -6.43
CA THR A 763 -11.70 17.83 -5.51
C THR A 763 -11.72 18.26 -4.05
N GLY A 764 -11.43 19.53 -3.76
CA GLY A 764 -11.52 20.14 -2.44
C GLY A 764 -10.31 19.92 -1.52
N SER A 765 -9.18 19.39 -2.01
CA SER A 765 -7.95 19.18 -1.24
C SER A 765 -6.72 19.56 -2.08
N ALA A 766 -5.93 20.52 -1.58
CA ALA A 766 -4.77 21.03 -2.31
C ALA A 766 -3.64 20.01 -2.34
N ALA A 767 -3.35 19.37 -1.20
CA ALA A 767 -2.28 18.39 -1.09
C ALA A 767 -2.57 17.15 -1.95
N LEU A 768 -3.82 16.66 -1.99
CA LEU A 768 -4.18 15.50 -2.82
C LEU A 768 -4.23 15.83 -4.31
N ASN A 769 -4.65 17.02 -4.71
CA ASN A 769 -4.55 17.45 -6.11
C ASN A 769 -3.09 17.45 -6.58
N MET A 770 -2.18 17.98 -5.77
CA MET A 770 -0.74 17.94 -6.05
C MET A 770 -0.19 16.51 -6.06
N CYS A 771 -0.64 15.63 -5.16
CA CYS A 771 -0.28 14.21 -5.20
C CYS A 771 -0.80 13.52 -6.47
N CYS A 772 -1.97 13.91 -6.99
CA CYS A 772 -2.46 13.44 -8.29
C CYS A 772 -1.59 13.91 -9.46
N VAL A 773 -1.03 15.12 -9.37
CA VAL A 773 0.00 15.62 -10.30
C VAL A 773 1.28 14.78 -10.20
N ALA A 774 1.75 14.48 -8.98
CA ALA A 774 2.90 13.60 -8.77
C ALA A 774 2.68 12.17 -9.31
N LYS A 775 1.46 11.62 -9.19
CA LYS A 775 1.07 10.34 -9.82
C LYS A 775 1.15 10.38 -11.35
N GLY A 776 0.98 11.55 -11.94
CA GLY A 776 0.83 11.74 -13.39
C GLY A 776 -0.58 11.48 -13.91
N ILE A 777 -1.60 11.47 -13.04
CA ILE A 777 -3.02 11.31 -13.44
C ILE A 777 -3.75 12.65 -13.62
N ILE A 778 -3.14 13.74 -13.15
CA ILE A 778 -3.52 15.14 -13.43
C ILE A 778 -2.28 15.81 -14.01
N ASP A 779 -2.44 16.61 -15.07
CA ASP A 779 -1.30 17.22 -15.76
C ASP A 779 -0.83 18.50 -15.07
N VAL A 780 -1.80 19.33 -14.64
CA VAL A 780 -1.55 20.64 -14.05
C VAL A 780 -2.45 20.86 -12.83
N TYR A 781 -1.91 21.42 -11.75
CA TYR A 781 -2.68 22.00 -10.66
C TYR A 781 -2.36 23.49 -10.55
N TRP A 782 -3.40 24.33 -10.55
CA TRP A 782 -3.26 25.78 -10.40
C TRP A 782 -4.19 26.25 -9.28
N GLU A 783 -3.63 26.96 -8.30
CA GLU A 783 -4.41 27.43 -7.16
C GLU A 783 -3.88 28.74 -6.58
N ILE A 784 -4.82 29.55 -6.07
CA ILE A 784 -4.57 30.83 -5.42
C ILE A 784 -5.24 30.85 -4.05
N GLY A 785 -4.45 31.19 -3.03
CA GLY A 785 -4.88 31.28 -1.64
C GLY A 785 -4.54 30.05 -0.80
N CYS A 786 -3.69 29.14 -1.29
CA CYS A 786 -3.14 28.07 -0.46
C CYS A 786 -2.13 28.62 0.56
N TRP A 787 -2.10 28.04 1.74
CA TRP A 787 -1.09 28.26 2.78
C TRP A 787 0.08 27.28 2.62
N GLU A 788 1.15 27.53 3.35
CA GLU A 788 2.36 26.71 3.34
C GLU A 788 2.10 25.26 3.78
N TRP A 789 1.14 25.04 4.69
CA TRP A 789 0.76 23.70 5.15
C TRP A 789 0.01 22.88 4.09
N ASP A 790 -0.77 23.54 3.23
CA ASP A 790 -1.47 22.91 2.10
C ASP A 790 -0.50 22.34 1.06
N VAL A 791 0.69 22.94 0.90
CA VAL A 791 1.55 22.71 -0.27
C VAL A 791 2.91 22.09 0.03
N VAL A 792 3.56 22.41 1.17
CA VAL A 792 4.99 22.09 1.36
C VAL A 792 5.27 20.58 1.27
N ALA A 793 4.43 19.75 1.90
CA ALA A 793 4.59 18.30 1.83
C ALA A 793 4.44 17.78 0.39
N ALA A 794 3.39 18.22 -0.30
CA ALA A 794 3.10 17.78 -1.66
C ALA A 794 4.09 18.35 -2.69
N MET A 795 4.69 19.52 -2.45
CA MET A 795 5.76 20.09 -3.28
C MET A 795 6.96 19.15 -3.34
N VAL A 796 7.42 18.63 -2.19
CA VAL A 796 8.53 17.66 -2.14
C VAL A 796 8.16 16.41 -2.94
N ILE A 797 6.93 15.90 -2.76
CA ILE A 797 6.43 14.72 -3.48
C ILE A 797 6.41 14.95 -5.00
N VAL A 798 5.93 16.10 -5.47
CA VAL A 798 5.90 16.44 -6.89
C VAL A 798 7.31 16.57 -7.47
N GLN A 799 8.20 17.30 -6.80
CA GLN A 799 9.58 17.51 -7.25
C GLN A 799 10.35 16.20 -7.34
N GLU A 800 10.19 15.33 -6.34
CA GLU A 800 10.84 14.01 -6.30
C GLU A 800 10.21 13.00 -7.27
N ALA A 801 9.00 13.25 -7.77
CA ALA A 801 8.42 12.57 -8.92
C ALA A 801 8.94 13.14 -10.26
N GLY A 802 9.68 14.25 -10.27
CA GLY A 802 10.15 14.94 -11.47
C GLY A 802 9.20 16.01 -12.01
N GLY A 803 8.17 16.38 -11.24
CA GLY A 803 7.27 17.49 -11.55
C GLY A 803 7.88 18.86 -11.22
N LEU A 804 7.22 19.92 -11.70
CA LEU A 804 7.65 21.30 -11.57
C LEU A 804 6.68 22.09 -10.68
N CYS A 805 7.22 22.88 -9.75
CA CYS A 805 6.44 23.73 -8.84
C CYS A 805 6.85 25.19 -9.03
N LEU A 806 5.91 26.05 -9.40
CA LEU A 806 6.13 27.45 -9.81
C LEU A 806 5.15 28.41 -9.14
N HIS A 807 5.38 29.70 -9.32
CA HIS A 807 4.44 30.74 -8.94
C HIS A 807 3.18 30.73 -9.85
N GLY A 808 2.00 30.92 -9.24
CA GLY A 808 0.70 30.73 -9.90
C GLY A 808 0.34 31.74 -10.99
N THR A 809 0.77 33.00 -10.88
CA THR A 809 0.28 34.11 -11.75
C THR A 809 1.37 34.92 -12.44
N ARG A 810 2.65 34.55 -12.26
CA ARG A 810 3.77 35.34 -12.78
C ARG A 810 4.78 34.45 -13.46
N PRO A 811 5.30 34.86 -14.64
CA PRO A 811 6.30 34.09 -15.35
C PRO A 811 7.66 34.13 -14.63
N SER A 812 7.85 33.19 -13.71
CA SER A 812 9.12 32.93 -13.04
C SER A 812 9.34 31.43 -12.91
N PHE A 813 10.57 31.02 -13.20
CA PHE A 813 11.07 29.65 -12.99
C PHE A 813 11.99 29.55 -11.78
N ASP A 814 12.02 30.60 -10.95
CA ASP A 814 12.75 30.59 -9.70
C ASP A 814 12.05 29.66 -8.69
N PRO A 815 12.76 29.16 -7.66
CA PRO A 815 12.15 28.37 -6.60
C PRO A 815 10.94 29.10 -6.02
N VAL A 816 9.78 28.42 -5.99
CA VAL A 816 8.54 29.03 -5.51
C VAL A 816 8.65 29.38 -4.02
N ASN A 817 8.26 30.61 -3.68
CA ASN A 817 8.13 31.02 -2.28
C ASN A 817 6.98 30.24 -1.64
N ILE A 818 7.28 29.43 -0.61
CA ILE A 818 6.26 28.64 0.10
C ILE A 818 5.21 29.52 0.81
N PHE A 819 5.48 30.81 1.01
CA PHE A 819 4.53 31.78 1.55
C PHE A 819 3.83 32.64 0.48
N GLY A 820 4.08 32.36 -0.81
CA GLY A 820 3.61 33.16 -1.94
C GLY A 820 2.12 33.02 -2.26
N ARG A 821 1.43 32.06 -1.64
CA ARG A 821 -0.03 31.82 -1.75
C ARG A 821 -0.55 31.48 -3.16
N LYS A 822 0.32 31.40 -4.17
CA LYS A 822 -0.06 31.26 -5.58
C LYS A 822 0.82 30.20 -6.22
N TYR A 823 0.24 29.07 -6.63
CA TYR A 823 1.01 27.91 -7.05
C TYR A 823 0.54 27.40 -8.42
N LEU A 824 1.51 27.05 -9.24
CA LEU A 824 1.33 26.33 -10.50
C LEU A 824 2.21 25.09 -10.48
N ILE A 825 1.60 23.92 -10.53
CA ILE A 825 2.24 22.63 -10.36
C ILE A 825 2.01 21.80 -11.62
N ILE A 826 3.06 21.27 -12.21
CA ILE A 826 3.01 20.54 -13.47
C ILE A 826 3.64 19.16 -13.26
N ARG A 827 3.00 18.10 -13.75
CA ARG A 827 3.51 16.74 -13.58
C ARG A 827 4.87 16.53 -14.26
N ALA A 828 5.51 15.42 -13.95
CA ALA A 828 6.73 15.01 -14.62
C ALA A 828 6.55 14.89 -16.15
N ALA A 829 7.40 15.59 -16.89
CA ALA A 829 7.52 15.57 -18.35
C ALA A 829 8.92 16.11 -18.72
N LYS A 830 9.20 16.32 -20.01
CA LYS A 830 10.47 16.94 -20.40
C LYS A 830 10.50 18.41 -19.96
N PRO A 831 11.66 18.97 -19.57
CA PRO A 831 11.74 20.36 -19.10
C PRO A 831 11.17 21.40 -20.07
N GLU A 832 11.39 21.22 -21.37
CA GLU A 832 10.86 22.09 -22.41
C GLU A 832 9.32 22.03 -22.52
N GLU A 833 8.74 20.85 -22.27
CA GLU A 833 7.30 20.63 -22.28
C GLU A 833 6.65 21.27 -21.03
N GLN A 834 7.25 21.07 -19.84
CA GLN A 834 6.78 21.71 -18.61
C GLN A 834 6.85 23.25 -18.70
N ARG A 835 7.93 23.77 -19.28
CA ARG A 835 8.10 25.21 -19.52
C ARG A 835 7.02 25.75 -20.44
N HIS A 836 6.76 25.06 -21.54
CA HIS A 836 5.75 25.47 -22.52
C HIS A 836 4.34 25.51 -21.90
N ILE A 837 3.98 24.48 -21.10
CA ILE A 837 2.69 24.46 -20.39
C ILE A 837 2.62 25.60 -19.35
N ALA A 838 3.70 25.89 -18.62
CA ALA A 838 3.72 26.98 -17.65
C ALA A 838 3.49 28.36 -18.30
N GLU A 839 4.19 28.64 -19.40
CA GLU A 839 4.03 29.87 -20.18
C GLU A 839 2.59 30.01 -20.69
N SER A 840 2.00 28.92 -21.21
CA SER A 840 0.60 28.90 -21.65
C SER A 840 -0.39 29.15 -20.51
N MET A 841 -0.12 28.65 -19.31
CA MET A 841 -0.96 28.88 -18.13
C MET A 841 -0.93 30.35 -17.70
N TRP A 842 0.25 30.97 -17.65
CA TRP A 842 0.39 32.38 -17.24
C TRP A 842 -0.29 33.36 -18.20
N ASP A 843 -0.39 33.02 -19.48
CA ASP A 843 -1.14 33.83 -20.46
C ASP A 843 -2.66 33.83 -20.22
N LEU A 844 -3.19 32.82 -19.52
CA LEU A 844 -4.63 32.63 -19.30
C LEU A 844 -5.12 33.13 -17.94
N VAL A 845 -4.20 33.38 -17.01
CA VAL A 845 -4.53 33.80 -15.64
C VAL A 845 -4.12 35.25 -15.41
N THR A 846 -4.99 35.99 -14.73
CA THR A 846 -4.68 37.35 -14.26
C THR A 846 -4.07 37.30 -12.86
N ASP A 847 -3.39 38.37 -12.45
CA ASP A 847 -2.84 38.41 -11.08
C ASP A 847 -3.97 38.64 -10.07
N ILE A 848 -4.26 37.61 -9.27
CA ILE A 848 -5.32 37.63 -8.26
C ILE A 848 -4.72 38.00 -6.89
N PRO A 849 -5.25 39.00 -6.16
CA PRO A 849 -4.76 39.31 -4.82
C PRO A 849 -4.94 38.14 -3.84
N ALA A 850 -3.86 37.78 -3.14
CA ALA A 850 -3.88 36.79 -2.06
C ALA A 850 -3.03 37.33 -0.90
N PRO A 851 -3.52 38.35 -0.18
CA PRO A 851 -2.73 39.07 0.81
C PRO A 851 -2.33 38.14 1.97
N ARG A 852 -1.13 38.39 2.49
CA ARG A 852 -0.56 37.75 3.67
C ARG A 852 0.37 38.74 4.35
N ASP A 853 0.36 38.78 5.67
CA ASP A 853 1.37 39.52 6.44
C ASP A 853 2.76 38.93 6.20
N ASP A 854 3.77 39.81 6.24
CA ASP A 854 5.17 39.39 6.12
C ASP A 854 5.51 38.38 7.23
N VAL A 855 6.07 37.25 6.84
CA VAL A 855 6.54 36.22 7.77
C VAL A 855 7.94 36.59 8.22
N PRO A 856 8.19 36.84 9.53
CA PRO A 856 9.54 37.04 10.05
C PRO A 856 10.50 35.92 9.62
N GLY A 857 11.59 36.28 8.96
CA GLY A 857 12.56 35.34 8.40
C GLY A 857 12.07 34.60 7.13
N GLY A 858 10.84 34.83 6.68
CA GLY A 858 10.34 34.37 5.39
C GLY A 858 11.05 35.02 4.21
N PHE A 859 10.84 34.45 3.02
CA PHE A 859 11.27 35.08 1.77
C PHE A 859 10.33 36.27 1.46
N THR A 860 10.89 37.42 1.06
CA THR A 860 10.11 38.58 0.64
C THR A 860 9.32 38.24 -0.63
N ASN A 861 8.04 38.61 -0.67
CA ASN A 861 7.12 38.37 -1.78
C ASN A 861 7.41 39.20 -3.04
#